data_AF-A0A661WKN5-F1
#
_entry.id   AF-A0A661WKN5-F1
#
_cell.length_a   1.000
_cell.length_b   1.000
_cell.length_c   1.000
_cell.angle_alpha   90.00
_cell.angle_beta   90.00
_cell.angle_gamma   90.00
#
_symmetry.space_group_name_H-M   'P 1'
#
loop_
_entity.id
_entity.type
_entity.pdbx_description
1 polymer ?
#
loop_
_entity_poly.entity_id
_entity_poly.type
_entity_poly.pdbx_seq_one_letter_code
_entity_poly.pdbx_strand_id
1 'polypeptide(L)'
;MPQIAANPAHNTFPLTRQALDRLSLTPEFDYLDPDNARLLNNRLKAPLPAYTPGEISAVGLIGKIYLRVIDLYLIDSSPTAFRDLDKMLQSDPGSNYSDSIINLFLDHFPTSLSRFSHARSDEYLLSFSGSPANRHGLYKSFLLIFMADSNQAMRNKDHLFTDPELLQSPHYSILRTAIFGLFADQPSFASGGKSLIEFLIEPALLHPDSLYDQLEFIRQNWAPVLGDDYLLALLKTLDYIKEGRGHPSGSKAIPQDPLGFSLASYQTENDQIRFSADLDWMPNVILLAKNIFVWLDQLSKEYQTSIYQLCHIPDQELEKLSSWGITGLWLIGLWQRSSASQKIKQICGNLDAVPSAYSLYDYSISDSLGGEEAYQDLSNRAARFNIRLAADMVPNHMGIYSNWVIEHPDWFLSVNKPPFPGYSFNGPDLSEDQRVGIFLEDHYYDKTDAAVVFKRLDRHTSSEKFIYHGNDGTSMPWNDTAQLDFLNPEVREAVIQNILHVAKKFPIIRFDAAMTLTKKHIQRLWFPEPGSGGAIPTRSEFGLNKTDFNRLMPKEFWLEVVDRVASEAPDTLLLAEAFWMMEGYFVRNLGMHRVYNSAFMHMLRDEDNKKYRGLIIKTLEYDPQILKRYVNFMNNPDEDTAISQYGTDGKYFGVCVLLSTLPGLPMFGHGQVEGFSEKYGMEYQRAYYNEEPNQGLIERHQREIFPLLHKRYLFADVDNFALFDFVVDNGSFNENVFAFTNRFGSESALVVFHNKWGDTSGSVQRSVAINGSSIRLIDALGLSPDDGDFILFRDQISGLEYISSLAEFSSSGILIDLGAYDYRVFVDF
;
A
#
# COMPACT_ATOMS: atom_id res chain seq x y z
N MET A 1 8.87 20.30 45.69
CA MET A 1 8.52 20.74 44.33
C MET A 1 9.78 21.24 43.66
N PRO A 2 10.16 20.74 42.47
CA PRO A 2 11.32 21.27 41.78
C PRO A 2 10.99 22.68 41.28
N GLN A 3 11.90 23.64 41.51
CA GLN A 3 11.88 24.95 40.88
C GLN A 3 11.99 24.73 39.36
N ILE A 4 10.87 24.74 38.66
CA ILE A 4 10.86 24.92 37.21
C ILE A 4 11.42 26.33 36.99
N ALA A 5 12.53 26.43 36.29
CA ALA A 5 13.07 27.71 35.82
C ALA A 5 12.01 28.31 34.88
N ALA A 6 11.15 29.16 35.43
CA ALA A 6 10.02 29.70 34.72
C ALA A 6 10.52 30.74 33.70
N ASN A 7 10.41 30.41 32.41
CA ASN A 7 10.73 31.33 31.33
C ASN A 7 9.70 32.47 31.32
N PRO A 8 10.11 33.75 31.38
CA PRO A 8 9.19 34.88 31.34
C PRO A 8 8.46 35.06 30.00
N ALA A 9 8.91 34.38 28.93
CA ALA A 9 8.36 34.51 27.58
C ALA A 9 7.47 33.34 27.17
N HIS A 10 6.53 33.58 26.25
CA HIS A 10 5.79 32.51 25.58
C HIS A 10 6.70 31.76 24.60
N ASN A 11 6.49 30.45 24.48
CA ASN A 11 7.28 29.56 23.61
C ASN A 11 6.71 29.43 22.18
N THR A 12 5.57 30.08 21.92
CA THR A 12 4.84 30.16 20.65
C THR A 12 3.79 31.28 20.78
N PHE A 13 2.92 31.50 19.78
CA PHE A 13 1.80 32.43 19.90
C PHE A 13 0.98 32.16 21.18
N PRO A 14 0.74 33.16 22.03
CA PRO A 14 0.01 32.93 23.26
C PRO A 14 -1.49 32.72 23.00
N LEU A 15 -2.11 31.86 23.80
CA LEU A 15 -3.57 31.77 23.88
C LEU A 15 -4.12 32.97 24.66
N THR A 16 -5.26 33.51 24.24
CA THR A 16 -5.94 34.59 24.98
C THR A 16 -6.39 34.10 26.36
N ARG A 17 -6.47 34.99 27.36
CA ARG A 17 -7.02 34.69 28.69
C ARG A 17 -8.44 34.13 28.55
N GLN A 18 -9.25 34.74 27.70
CA GLN A 18 -10.60 34.27 27.43
C GLN A 18 -10.61 32.81 26.93
N ALA A 19 -9.71 32.44 26.02
CA ALA A 19 -9.59 31.05 25.56
C ALA A 19 -9.10 30.11 26.66
N LEU A 20 -8.10 30.52 27.45
CA LEU A 20 -7.56 29.73 28.56
C LEU A 20 -8.60 29.46 29.65
N ASP A 21 -9.42 30.45 30.00
CA ASP A 21 -10.47 30.33 31.00
C ASP A 21 -11.66 29.53 30.44
N ARG A 22 -12.08 29.81 29.19
CA ARG A 22 -13.15 29.07 28.49
C ARG A 22 -12.84 27.58 28.38
N LEU A 23 -11.59 27.21 28.12
CA LEU A 23 -11.17 25.84 27.84
C LEU A 23 -10.49 25.16 29.04
N SER A 24 -10.38 25.86 30.17
CA SER A 24 -9.70 25.38 31.39
C SER A 24 -8.27 24.87 31.10
N LEU A 25 -7.49 25.65 30.37
CA LEU A 25 -6.10 25.36 29.99
C LEU A 25 -5.13 26.25 30.77
N THR A 26 -3.85 25.89 30.87
CA THR A 26 -2.79 26.75 31.43
C THR A 26 -2.01 27.45 30.31
N PRO A 27 -1.29 28.56 30.58
CA PRO A 27 -0.46 29.23 29.57
C PRO A 27 0.60 28.35 28.90
N GLU A 28 1.05 27.29 29.56
CA GLU A 28 2.05 26.34 29.04
C GLU A 28 1.44 25.19 28.26
N PHE A 29 0.13 25.23 27.98
CA PHE A 29 -0.52 24.20 27.19
C PHE A 29 0.13 24.11 25.80
N ASP A 30 0.84 23.02 25.55
CA ASP A 30 1.61 22.82 24.33
C ASP A 30 0.72 22.35 23.18
N TYR A 31 0.03 23.29 22.53
CA TYR A 31 -0.83 23.01 21.39
C TYR A 31 -0.04 22.78 20.08
N LEU A 32 1.30 22.74 20.11
CA LEU A 32 2.11 22.26 19.00
C LEU A 32 2.11 20.73 18.90
N ASP A 33 1.90 20.06 20.03
CA ASP A 33 1.75 18.62 20.08
C ASP A 33 0.42 18.22 19.39
N PRO A 34 0.43 17.29 18.42
CA PRO A 34 -0.77 16.92 17.66
C PRO A 34 -1.93 16.43 18.53
N ASP A 35 -1.66 15.69 19.61
CA ASP A 35 -2.69 15.23 20.55
C ASP A 35 -3.33 16.42 21.28
N ASN A 36 -2.51 17.35 21.76
CA ASN A 36 -2.99 18.58 22.40
C ASN A 36 -3.74 19.48 21.42
N ALA A 37 -3.32 19.57 20.16
CA ALA A 37 -4.03 20.31 19.11
C ALA A 37 -5.41 19.70 18.82
N ARG A 38 -5.50 18.36 18.74
CA ARG A 38 -6.77 17.63 18.64
C ARG A 38 -7.65 17.88 19.85
N LEU A 39 -7.09 17.77 21.06
CA LEU A 39 -7.81 18.02 22.31
C LEU A 39 -8.36 19.45 22.36
N LEU A 40 -7.55 20.43 21.98
CA LEU A 40 -7.94 21.84 21.89
C LEU A 40 -9.11 22.01 20.92
N ASN A 41 -9.00 21.42 19.73
CA ASN A 41 -10.02 21.47 18.70
C ASN A 41 -11.38 20.93 19.18
N ASN A 42 -11.40 19.76 19.82
CA ASN A 42 -12.66 19.18 20.33
C ASN A 42 -13.32 20.01 21.43
N ARG A 43 -12.53 20.67 22.28
CA ARG A 43 -13.06 21.50 23.37
C ARG A 43 -13.75 22.76 22.86
N LEU A 44 -13.48 23.20 21.63
CA LEU A 44 -14.03 24.44 21.08
C LEU A 44 -15.55 24.40 20.85
N LYS A 45 -16.18 23.21 20.70
CA LYS A 45 -17.64 22.96 20.64
C LYS A 45 -18.53 24.16 20.20
N ALA A 46 -18.25 24.81 19.06
CA ALA A 46 -19.03 25.97 18.55
C ALA A 46 -18.82 26.20 17.03
N PRO A 47 -19.75 26.91 16.32
CA PRO A 47 -19.92 26.84 14.87
C PRO A 47 -18.86 27.59 14.06
N LEU A 48 -18.73 27.19 12.80
CA LEU A 48 -17.73 27.60 11.80
C LEU A 48 -17.50 29.13 11.65
N PRO A 49 -16.28 29.56 11.26
CA PRO A 49 -15.14 28.71 10.92
C PRO A 49 -14.19 28.47 12.10
N ALA A 50 -14.13 27.21 12.57
CA ALA A 50 -13.15 26.76 13.56
C ALA A 50 -11.83 26.34 12.90
N TYR A 51 -10.73 26.37 13.65
CA TYR A 51 -9.48 25.77 13.19
C TYR A 51 -9.62 24.26 13.01
N THR A 52 -8.85 23.64 12.12
CA THR A 52 -8.58 22.19 12.16
C THR A 52 -7.42 21.88 13.12
N PRO A 53 -7.25 20.64 13.61
CA PRO A 53 -6.07 20.26 14.41
C PRO A 53 -4.74 20.54 13.71
N GLY A 54 -4.67 20.32 12.39
CA GLY A 54 -3.50 20.65 11.58
C GLY A 54 -3.22 22.15 11.53
N GLU A 55 -4.26 22.98 11.41
CA GLU A 55 -4.11 24.43 11.44
C GLU A 55 -3.68 24.96 12.82
N ILE A 56 -4.15 24.36 13.93
CA ILE A 56 -3.68 24.72 15.29
C ILE A 56 -2.18 24.43 15.43
N SER A 57 -1.75 23.26 14.98
CA SER A 57 -0.34 22.86 14.99
C SER A 57 0.50 23.80 14.11
N ALA A 58 -0.05 24.23 12.96
CA ALA A 58 0.56 25.21 12.07
C ALA A 58 0.79 26.56 12.75
N VAL A 59 -0.22 27.11 13.44
CA VAL A 59 -0.08 28.35 14.22
C VAL A 59 1.07 28.20 15.21
N GLY A 60 1.09 27.09 15.94
CA GLY A 60 2.16 26.79 16.90
C GLY A 60 3.54 26.86 16.25
N LEU A 61 3.71 26.16 15.13
CA LEU A 61 5.01 26.05 14.45
C LEU A 61 5.47 27.41 13.89
N ILE A 62 4.56 28.18 13.29
CA ILE A 62 4.86 29.56 12.84
C ILE A 62 5.39 30.39 14.02
N GLY A 63 4.76 30.28 15.19
CA GLY A 63 5.18 31.01 16.40
C GLY A 63 6.61 30.65 16.84
N LYS A 64 6.95 29.36 16.85
CA LYS A 64 8.32 28.89 17.14
C LYS A 64 9.33 29.38 16.12
N ILE A 65 8.99 29.33 14.83
CA ILE A 65 9.84 29.84 13.75
C ILE A 65 10.08 31.33 13.92
N TYR A 66 9.06 32.09 14.30
CA TYR A 66 9.17 33.54 14.49
C TYR A 66 10.06 33.87 15.68
N LEU A 67 9.95 33.14 16.79
CA LEU A 67 10.87 33.27 17.92
C LEU A 67 12.32 32.97 17.52
N ARG A 68 12.54 31.92 16.72
CA ARG A 68 13.88 31.59 16.21
C ARG A 68 14.45 32.70 15.34
N VAL A 69 13.64 33.27 14.45
CA VAL A 69 14.03 34.41 13.61
C VAL A 69 14.37 35.64 14.45
N ILE A 70 13.56 35.95 15.46
CA ILE A 70 13.83 37.05 16.40
C ILE A 70 15.16 36.81 17.14
N ASP A 71 15.42 35.58 17.60
CA ASP A 71 16.66 35.24 18.28
C ASP A 71 17.88 35.38 17.37
N LEU A 72 17.80 34.89 16.13
CA LEU A 72 18.86 35.06 15.14
C LEU A 72 19.10 36.54 14.84
N TYR A 73 18.04 37.34 14.70
CA TYR A 73 18.16 38.78 14.50
C TYR A 73 18.90 39.48 15.64
N LEU A 74 18.56 39.15 16.88
CA LEU A 74 19.20 39.73 18.06
C LEU A 74 20.65 39.27 18.21
N ILE A 75 21.03 38.10 17.70
CA ILE A 75 22.41 37.62 17.76
C ILE A 75 23.25 38.24 16.63
N ASP A 76 22.73 38.20 15.40
CA ASP A 76 23.53 38.44 14.19
C ASP A 76 23.40 39.86 13.64
N SER A 77 22.25 40.53 13.84
CA SER A 77 21.94 41.80 13.18
C SER A 77 21.86 42.99 14.14
N SER A 78 21.18 42.85 15.29
CA SER A 78 21.07 43.93 16.28
C SER A 78 20.97 43.42 17.73
N PRO A 79 22.13 43.15 18.39
CA PRO A 79 22.18 42.75 19.80
C PRO A 79 21.67 43.79 20.80
N THR A 80 21.49 45.04 20.37
CA THR A 80 21.06 46.14 21.23
C THR A 80 19.59 46.48 21.08
N ALA A 81 18.87 45.92 20.09
CA ALA A 81 17.50 46.31 19.76
C ALA A 81 16.55 46.32 20.96
N PHE A 82 16.56 45.28 21.81
CA PHE A 82 15.70 45.23 23.01
C PHE A 82 16.15 46.18 24.13
N ARG A 83 17.45 46.49 24.22
CA ARG A 83 17.95 47.50 25.15
C ARG A 83 17.57 48.91 24.70
N ASP A 84 17.55 49.14 23.40
CA ASP A 84 17.17 50.43 22.82
C ASP A 84 15.64 50.61 22.93
N LEU A 85 14.88 49.53 22.79
CA LEU A 85 13.44 49.49 23.11
C LEU A 85 13.17 49.81 24.59
N ASP A 86 13.93 49.22 25.53
CA ASP A 86 13.85 49.56 26.95
C ASP A 86 14.07 51.06 27.19
N LYS A 87 15.11 51.65 26.58
CA LYS A 87 15.40 53.08 26.72
C LYS A 87 14.27 53.95 26.18
N MET A 88 13.73 53.60 25.01
CA MET A 88 12.63 54.32 24.38
C MET A 88 11.38 54.31 25.28
N LEU A 89 10.99 53.13 25.77
CA LEU A 89 9.81 52.97 26.64
C LEU A 89 9.99 53.61 28.03
N GLN A 90 11.22 53.74 28.52
CA GLN A 90 11.54 54.40 29.80
C GLN A 90 11.71 55.92 29.69
N SER A 91 11.95 56.45 28.49
CA SER A 91 12.18 57.89 28.26
C SER A 91 10.92 58.74 28.14
N ASP A 92 9.73 58.11 28.08
CA ASP A 92 8.44 58.81 27.97
C ASP A 92 8.00 59.34 29.36
N PRO A 93 7.61 60.63 29.54
CA PRO A 93 7.56 61.30 30.85
C PRO A 93 6.43 60.89 31.83
N GLY A 94 5.78 59.74 31.64
CA GLY A 94 4.79 59.18 32.57
C GLY A 94 5.38 58.00 33.33
N SER A 95 5.76 58.18 34.60
CA SER A 95 6.60 57.25 35.38
C SER A 95 6.03 55.86 35.71
N ASN A 96 4.98 55.38 35.03
CA ASN A 96 4.41 54.02 35.15
C ASN A 96 3.96 53.46 33.78
N TYR A 97 4.30 54.09 32.66
CA TYR A 97 3.74 53.76 31.34
C TYR A 97 4.16 52.36 30.84
N SER A 98 5.44 52.00 30.99
CA SER A 98 5.97 50.68 30.62
C SER A 98 5.34 49.54 31.42
N ASP A 99 5.21 49.71 32.74
CA ASP A 99 4.62 48.69 33.63
C ASP A 99 3.11 48.54 33.39
N SER A 100 2.39 49.64 33.15
CA SER A 100 0.96 49.61 32.83
C SER A 100 0.68 48.86 31.52
N ILE A 101 1.56 49.01 30.52
CA ILE A 101 1.48 48.28 29.25
C ILE A 101 1.79 46.80 29.43
N ILE A 102 2.85 46.47 30.17
CA ILE A 102 3.20 45.08 30.45
C ILE A 102 2.04 44.37 31.16
N ASN A 103 1.42 45.03 32.14
CA ASN A 103 0.25 44.49 32.84
C ASN A 103 -0.94 44.30 31.90
N LEU A 104 -1.24 45.28 31.03
CA LEU A 104 -2.30 45.14 30.01
C LEU A 104 -2.08 43.88 29.15
N PHE A 105 -0.87 43.66 28.63
CA PHE A 105 -0.58 42.47 27.83
C PHE A 105 -0.67 41.17 28.64
N LEU A 106 -0.22 41.15 29.91
CA LEU A 106 -0.29 39.98 30.79
C LEU A 106 -1.73 39.66 31.26
N ASP A 107 -2.63 40.65 31.24
CA ASP A 107 -4.04 40.45 31.51
C ASP A 107 -4.73 39.77 30.32
N HIS A 108 -4.45 40.18 29.09
CA HIS A 108 -5.03 39.56 27.89
C HIS A 108 -4.33 38.26 27.47
N PHE A 109 -3.01 38.15 27.68
CA PHE A 109 -2.17 37.00 27.31
C PHE A 109 -1.28 36.61 28.49
N PRO A 110 -1.83 35.87 29.47
CA PRO A 110 -1.12 35.56 30.70
C PRO A 110 0.01 34.56 30.43
N THR A 111 1.17 34.83 31.02
CA THR A 111 2.21 33.82 31.23
C THR A 111 1.86 33.01 32.47
N SER A 112 2.45 31.84 32.67
CA SER A 112 2.17 31.09 33.91
C SER A 112 2.63 31.83 35.16
N LEU A 113 3.73 32.58 35.06
CA LEU A 113 4.16 33.46 36.15
C LEU A 113 3.12 34.52 36.49
N SER A 114 2.45 35.14 35.50
CA SER A 114 1.42 36.15 35.74
C SER A 114 0.07 35.57 36.16
N ARG A 115 -0.25 34.34 35.74
CA ARG A 115 -1.48 33.66 36.15
C ARG A 115 -1.43 33.19 37.60
N PHE A 116 -0.29 32.67 38.05
CA PHE A 116 -0.07 32.33 39.46
C PHE A 116 0.06 33.58 40.35
N SER A 117 0.51 34.72 39.82
CA SER A 117 0.66 35.96 40.59
C SER A 117 -0.64 36.73 40.83
N HIS A 118 -1.75 36.45 40.13
CA HIS A 118 -3.06 36.98 40.55
C HIS A 118 -3.49 36.47 41.95
N ALA A 119 -2.82 35.45 42.49
CA ALA A 119 -2.93 35.03 43.88
C ALA A 119 -1.91 35.71 44.84
N ARG A 120 -1.01 36.57 44.34
CA ARG A 120 0.03 37.30 45.10
C ARG A 120 0.24 38.74 44.57
N SER A 121 -0.22 39.73 45.35
CA SER A 121 0.02 41.19 45.29
C SER A 121 0.75 41.79 44.08
N ASP A 122 0.22 42.90 43.53
CA ASP A 122 0.78 43.75 42.46
C ASP A 122 2.30 44.03 42.57
N GLU A 123 2.84 44.04 43.78
CA GLU A 123 4.28 44.15 44.10
C GLU A 123 5.16 43.08 43.43
N TYR A 124 4.64 41.85 43.24
CA TYR A 124 5.40 40.75 42.62
C TYR A 124 5.53 40.95 41.10
N LEU A 125 4.46 41.39 40.43
CA LEU A 125 4.47 41.70 38.99
C LEU A 125 5.42 42.87 38.68
N LEU A 126 5.44 43.89 39.54
CA LEU A 126 6.38 45.01 39.45
C LEU A 126 7.85 44.58 39.67
N SER A 127 8.11 43.65 40.60
CA SER A 127 9.45 43.09 40.79
C SER A 127 9.91 42.24 39.61
N PHE A 128 8.96 41.58 38.92
CA PHE A 128 9.19 40.70 37.80
C PHE A 128 9.43 41.47 36.49
N SER A 129 8.65 42.50 36.20
CA SER A 129 8.88 43.44 35.09
C SER A 129 10.11 44.33 35.33
N GLY A 130 10.61 44.45 36.57
CA GLY A 130 11.79 45.23 36.92
C GLY A 130 13.11 44.71 36.33
N SER A 131 13.24 43.39 36.08
CA SER A 131 14.45 42.78 35.51
C SER A 131 14.54 42.97 33.98
N PRO A 132 15.65 43.51 33.43
CA PRO A 132 15.84 43.65 31.98
C PRO A 132 15.68 42.33 31.21
N ALA A 133 16.19 41.23 31.77
CA ALA A 133 16.10 39.91 31.13
C ALA A 133 14.64 39.43 30.99
N ASN A 134 13.79 39.72 31.98
CA ASN A 134 12.37 39.36 31.94
C ASN A 134 11.61 40.22 30.93
N ARG A 135 11.87 41.54 30.89
CA ARG A 135 11.27 42.43 29.89
C ARG A 135 11.63 42.04 28.46
N HIS A 136 12.88 41.66 28.22
CA HIS A 136 13.33 41.21 26.91
C HIS A 136 12.60 39.93 26.46
N GLY A 137 12.31 39.02 27.40
CA GLY A 137 11.43 37.87 27.13
C GLY A 137 10.00 38.28 26.77
N LEU A 138 9.42 39.26 27.46
CA LEU A 138 8.09 39.78 27.17
C LEU A 138 8.00 40.51 25.83
N TYR A 139 9.06 41.23 25.41
CA TYR A 139 9.10 41.87 24.09
C TYR A 139 8.99 40.88 22.93
N LYS A 140 9.57 39.67 23.07
CA LYS A 140 9.35 38.59 22.10
C LYS A 140 7.88 38.20 22.03
N SER A 141 7.21 38.12 23.18
CA SER A 141 5.78 37.80 23.25
C SER A 141 4.93 38.91 22.61
N PHE A 142 5.30 40.18 22.80
CA PHE A 142 4.61 41.31 22.16
C PHE A 142 4.73 41.24 20.64
N LEU A 143 5.93 40.96 20.13
CA LEU A 143 6.15 40.75 18.69
C LEU A 143 5.26 39.63 18.15
N LEU A 144 5.18 38.48 18.82
CA LEU A 144 4.28 37.40 18.43
C LEU A 144 2.81 37.84 18.41
N ILE A 145 2.33 38.54 19.45
CA ILE A 145 0.95 39.02 19.49
C ILE A 145 0.67 39.97 18.31
N PHE A 146 1.58 40.92 18.04
CA PHE A 146 1.44 41.79 16.87
C PHE A 146 1.44 41.04 15.54
N MET A 147 2.21 39.95 15.43
CA MET A 147 2.24 39.11 14.23
C MET A 147 0.93 38.33 14.07
N ALA A 148 0.38 37.75 15.14
CA ALA A 148 -0.92 37.08 15.13
C ALA A 148 -2.05 38.05 14.74
N ASP A 149 -2.04 39.25 15.32
CA ASP A 149 -3.00 40.31 15.01
C ASP A 149 -2.86 40.86 13.58
N SER A 150 -1.68 40.74 12.97
CA SER A 150 -1.46 41.12 11.57
C SER A 150 -1.79 39.99 10.59
N ASN A 151 -2.11 38.78 11.07
CA ASN A 151 -2.40 37.60 10.26
C ASN A 151 -3.91 37.38 10.12
N GLN A 152 -4.44 37.54 8.90
CA GLN A 152 -5.87 37.38 8.62
C GLN A 152 -6.38 35.96 8.88
N ALA A 153 -5.61 34.93 8.53
CA ALA A 153 -5.96 33.54 8.79
C ALA A 153 -6.09 33.23 10.28
N MET A 154 -5.43 34.01 11.15
CA MET A 154 -5.55 33.87 12.60
C MET A 154 -6.71 34.68 13.20
N ARG A 155 -6.92 35.91 12.71
CA ARG A 155 -7.99 36.81 13.17
C ARG A 155 -9.40 36.30 12.89
N ASN A 156 -9.59 35.61 11.77
CA ASN A 156 -10.91 35.21 11.27
C ASN A 156 -11.53 34.01 12.02
N LYS A 157 -10.87 33.46 13.05
CA LYS A 157 -11.25 32.20 13.69
C LYS A 157 -11.20 32.27 15.23
N ASP A 158 -12.36 32.11 15.89
CA ASP A 158 -12.57 31.75 17.31
C ASP A 158 -11.83 32.51 18.44
N HIS A 159 -11.23 33.68 18.17
CA HIS A 159 -10.52 34.55 19.15
C HIS A 159 -9.49 33.80 20.03
N LEU A 160 -8.89 32.75 19.48
CA LEU A 160 -7.93 31.89 20.19
C LEU A 160 -6.58 32.57 20.43
N PHE A 161 -6.07 33.24 19.39
CA PHE A 161 -4.73 33.83 19.35
C PHE A 161 -4.74 35.35 19.22
N THR A 162 -5.93 35.96 19.05
CA THR A 162 -6.12 37.40 18.83
C THR A 162 -7.26 37.88 19.72
N ASP A 163 -7.06 38.99 20.43
CA ASP A 163 -8.03 39.56 21.37
C ASP A 163 -8.59 40.90 20.83
N PRO A 164 -9.88 40.97 20.46
CA PRO A 164 -10.50 42.21 19.97
C PRO A 164 -10.50 43.36 20.97
N GLU A 165 -10.52 43.10 22.28
CA GLU A 165 -10.52 44.14 23.31
C GLU A 165 -9.14 44.81 23.39
N LEU A 166 -8.07 44.02 23.31
CA LEU A 166 -6.70 44.54 23.29
C LEU A 166 -6.46 45.41 22.06
N LEU A 167 -6.96 44.99 20.89
CA LEU A 167 -6.84 45.73 19.62
C LEU A 167 -7.50 47.11 19.65
N GLN A 168 -8.54 47.31 20.47
CA GLN A 168 -9.23 48.59 20.64
C GLN A 168 -8.53 49.51 21.65
N SER A 169 -7.55 49.02 22.40
CA SER A 169 -6.84 49.80 23.41
C SER A 169 -5.92 50.86 22.78
N PRO A 170 -6.03 52.15 23.16
CA PRO A 170 -5.11 53.20 22.70
C PRO A 170 -3.65 52.89 23.06
N HIS A 171 -3.41 52.26 24.20
CA HIS A 171 -2.07 51.87 24.66
C HIS A 171 -1.43 50.83 23.74
N TYR A 172 -2.22 49.89 23.22
CA TYR A 172 -1.76 48.90 22.26
C TYR A 172 -1.33 49.55 20.94
N SER A 173 -2.14 50.47 20.39
CA SER A 173 -1.82 51.16 19.13
C SER A 173 -0.55 52.01 19.23
N ILE A 174 -0.34 52.69 20.35
CA ILE A 174 0.86 53.50 20.59
C ILE A 174 2.09 52.59 20.64
N LEU A 175 2.03 51.51 21.44
CA LEU A 175 3.14 50.57 21.58
C LEU A 175 3.50 49.89 20.26
N ARG A 176 2.50 49.43 19.51
CA ARG A 176 2.69 48.81 18.19
C ARG A 176 3.40 49.76 17.24
N THR A 177 2.95 51.02 17.18
CA THR A 177 3.56 52.05 16.32
C THR A 177 5.02 52.32 16.74
N ALA A 178 5.28 52.41 18.05
CA ALA A 178 6.62 52.67 18.56
C ALA A 178 7.59 51.51 18.29
N ILE A 179 7.16 50.26 18.52
CA ILE A 179 7.97 49.06 18.22
C ILE A 179 8.21 48.94 16.72
N PHE A 180 7.19 49.11 15.89
CA PHE A 180 7.33 49.00 14.43
C PHE A 180 8.26 50.10 13.88
N GLY A 181 8.15 51.33 14.39
CA GLY A 181 9.07 52.42 14.05
C GLY A 181 10.51 52.12 14.45
N LEU A 182 10.72 51.63 15.69
CA LEU A 182 12.06 51.28 16.16
C LEU A 182 12.72 50.20 15.29
N PHE A 183 12.00 49.14 14.93
CA PHE A 183 12.56 48.07 14.08
C PHE A 183 12.71 48.47 12.60
N ALA A 184 12.02 49.52 12.13
CA ALA A 184 12.23 50.07 10.79
C ALA A 184 13.56 50.83 10.68
N ASP A 185 14.01 51.46 11.76
CA ASP A 185 15.29 52.19 11.83
C ASP A 185 16.50 51.30 12.18
N GLN A 186 16.27 50.02 12.48
CA GLN A 186 17.30 49.05 12.85
C GLN A 186 17.86 48.32 11.60
N PRO A 187 19.03 47.67 11.70
CA PRO A 187 19.60 46.89 10.60
C PRO A 187 18.60 45.88 10.04
N SER A 188 18.63 45.68 8.73
CA SER A 188 17.80 44.69 8.05
C SER A 188 18.18 43.26 8.44
N PHE A 189 17.23 42.34 8.34
CA PHE A 189 17.44 40.93 8.59
C PHE A 189 17.62 40.16 7.27
N ALA A 190 18.61 39.26 7.24
CA ALA A 190 18.99 38.46 6.08
C ALA A 190 19.37 39.28 4.83
N SER A 191 19.77 38.61 3.76
CA SER A 191 20.24 39.23 2.51
C SER A 191 19.17 39.97 1.69
N GLY A 192 17.92 40.00 2.17
CA GLY A 192 16.75 40.57 1.48
C GLY A 192 16.49 42.06 1.73
N GLY A 193 17.27 42.71 2.61
CA GLY A 193 17.17 44.16 2.86
C GLY A 193 15.90 44.62 3.60
N LYS A 194 15.08 43.68 4.12
CA LYS A 194 13.85 43.96 4.86
C LYS A 194 14.12 44.17 6.36
N SER A 195 13.33 45.01 7.01
CA SER A 195 13.30 45.06 8.48
C SER A 195 12.81 43.73 9.07
N LEU A 196 13.09 43.47 10.36
CA LEU A 196 12.62 42.27 11.05
C LEU A 196 11.09 42.11 10.95
N ILE A 197 10.35 43.21 11.08
CA ILE A 197 8.88 43.21 11.05
C ILE A 197 8.35 42.87 9.66
N GLU A 198 8.90 43.49 8.61
CA GLU A 198 8.51 43.19 7.23
C GLU A 198 8.80 41.73 6.87
N PHE A 199 9.93 41.20 7.34
CA PHE A 199 10.29 39.80 7.16
C PHE A 199 9.28 38.86 7.83
N LEU A 200 8.93 39.09 9.10
CA LEU A 200 7.99 38.23 9.84
C LEU A 200 6.54 38.33 9.32
N ILE A 201 6.11 39.47 8.79
CA ILE A 201 4.75 39.66 8.29
C ILE A 201 4.55 39.10 6.88
N GLU A 202 5.62 39.00 6.08
CA GLU A 202 5.55 38.62 4.66
C GLU A 202 4.71 37.37 4.34
N PRO A 203 4.85 36.23 5.05
CA PRO A 203 4.06 35.04 4.75
C PRO A 203 2.55 35.33 4.84
N ALA A 204 2.13 36.06 5.88
CA ALA A 204 0.74 36.41 6.11
C ALA A 204 0.19 37.46 5.12
N LEU A 205 1.05 38.30 4.55
CA LEU A 205 0.64 39.24 3.49
C LEU A 205 0.44 38.56 2.14
N LEU A 206 1.33 37.63 1.78
CA LEU A 206 1.25 36.91 0.50
C LEU A 206 0.13 35.85 0.50
N HIS A 207 -0.12 35.24 1.66
CA HIS A 207 -1.10 34.16 1.81
C HIS A 207 -2.05 34.43 2.98
N PRO A 208 -2.94 35.46 2.87
CA PRO A 208 -3.73 35.95 4.00
C PRO A 208 -4.78 34.96 4.51
N ASP A 209 -5.25 34.03 3.67
CA ASP A 209 -6.37 33.15 3.99
C ASP A 209 -5.97 31.68 4.23
N SER A 210 -4.66 31.35 4.19
CA SER A 210 -4.19 29.96 4.21
C SER A 210 -2.93 29.78 5.03
N LEU A 211 -3.07 29.17 6.22
CA LEU A 211 -1.93 28.78 7.06
C LEU A 211 -1.03 27.74 6.38
N TYR A 212 -1.62 26.90 5.50
CA TYR A 212 -0.86 25.94 4.70
C TYR A 212 0.10 26.65 3.75
N ASP A 213 -0.39 27.63 2.98
CA ASP A 213 0.45 28.35 2.01
C ASP A 213 1.47 29.26 2.71
N GLN A 214 1.16 29.77 3.91
CA GLN A 214 2.13 30.47 4.76
C GLN A 214 3.30 29.56 5.17
N LEU A 215 3.01 28.33 5.63
CA LEU A 215 4.06 27.36 5.98
C LEU A 215 4.89 26.95 4.76
N GLU A 216 4.26 26.73 3.60
CA GLU A 216 4.96 26.38 2.37
C GLU A 216 5.87 27.52 1.89
N PHE A 217 5.41 28.77 1.99
CA PHE A 217 6.23 29.95 1.73
C PHE A 217 7.47 30.00 2.65
N ILE A 218 7.28 29.80 3.97
CA ILE A 218 8.38 29.77 4.94
C ILE A 218 9.36 28.65 4.59
N ARG A 219 8.86 27.45 4.26
CA ARG A 219 9.69 26.31 3.89
C ARG A 219 10.55 26.60 2.67
N GLN A 220 10.00 27.23 1.64
CA GLN A 220 10.72 27.52 0.39
C GLN A 220 11.71 28.68 0.53
N ASN A 221 11.35 29.72 1.28
CA ASN A 221 12.10 30.99 1.27
C ASN A 221 13.01 31.16 2.49
N TRP A 222 12.71 30.52 3.63
CA TRP A 222 13.45 30.70 4.88
C TRP A 222 14.34 29.50 5.22
N ALA A 223 14.40 28.48 4.37
CA ALA A 223 15.24 27.29 4.58
C ALA A 223 16.70 27.58 4.94
N PRO A 224 17.41 28.58 4.35
CA PRO A 224 18.80 28.85 4.73
C PRO A 224 18.95 29.40 6.16
N VAL A 225 17.88 29.99 6.71
CA VAL A 225 17.84 30.61 8.04
C VAL A 225 17.37 29.60 9.10
N LEU A 226 16.59 28.61 8.67
CA LEU A 226 16.01 27.57 9.51
C LEU A 226 16.88 26.32 9.48
N GLY A 227 17.30 25.83 10.65
CA GLY A 227 18.04 24.57 10.72
C GLY A 227 17.19 23.36 10.30
N ASP A 228 17.84 22.23 10.03
CA ASP A 228 17.21 21.00 9.54
C ASP A 228 16.00 20.54 10.39
N ASP A 229 16.07 20.71 11.71
CA ASP A 229 14.99 20.36 12.64
C ASP A 229 13.68 21.12 12.35
N TYR A 230 13.77 22.42 12.00
CA TYR A 230 12.60 23.24 11.67
C TYR A 230 12.03 22.88 10.30
N LEU A 231 12.90 22.55 9.33
CA LEU A 231 12.47 22.08 8.01
C LEU A 231 11.73 20.74 8.11
N LEU A 232 12.22 19.82 8.93
CA LEU A 232 11.54 18.56 9.20
C LEU A 232 10.16 18.77 9.84
N ALA A 233 10.07 19.66 10.85
CA ALA A 233 8.81 20.01 11.49
C ALA A 233 7.80 20.67 10.53
N LEU A 234 8.28 21.52 9.61
CA LEU A 234 7.47 22.14 8.56
C LEU A 234 6.84 21.09 7.65
N LEU A 235 7.65 20.17 7.13
CA LEU A 235 7.19 19.10 6.25
C LEU A 235 6.14 18.21 6.93
N LYS A 236 6.38 17.80 8.18
CA LYS A 236 5.41 17.02 8.97
C LYS A 236 4.08 17.75 9.19
N THR A 237 4.13 19.04 9.49
CA THR A 237 2.93 19.85 9.76
C THR A 237 2.12 20.08 8.48
N LEU A 238 2.78 20.30 7.34
CA LEU A 238 2.12 20.42 6.04
C LEU A 238 1.36 19.13 5.66
N ASP A 239 1.97 17.97 5.89
CA ASP A 239 1.33 16.67 5.65
C ASP A 239 0.13 16.47 6.58
N TYR A 240 0.24 16.85 7.84
CA TYR A 240 -0.86 16.75 8.80
C TYR A 240 -2.07 17.62 8.40
N ILE A 241 -1.84 18.84 7.88
CA ILE A 241 -2.91 19.69 7.35
C ILE A 241 -3.59 19.04 6.14
N LYS A 242 -2.82 18.39 5.25
CA LYS A 242 -3.37 17.71 4.07
C LYS A 242 -4.27 16.54 4.48
N GLU A 243 -3.85 15.72 5.44
CA GLU A 243 -4.67 14.61 5.96
C GLU A 243 -6.01 15.10 6.52
N GLY A 244 -6.00 16.20 7.28
CA GLY A 244 -7.20 16.75 7.93
C GLY A 244 -8.24 17.38 6.98
N ARG A 245 -7.91 17.60 5.69
CA ARG A 245 -8.85 18.14 4.69
C ARG A 245 -9.78 17.09 4.08
N GLY A 246 -9.61 15.82 4.45
CA GLY A 246 -10.45 14.70 4.02
C GLY A 246 -10.09 14.19 2.62
N HIS A 247 -9.88 12.88 2.50
CA HIS A 247 -10.04 12.19 1.23
C HIS A 247 -11.54 11.99 1.01
N PRO A 248 -12.10 12.27 -0.19
CA PRO A 248 -13.50 11.99 -0.46
C PRO A 248 -13.79 10.52 -0.18
N SER A 249 -14.69 10.28 0.79
CA SER A 249 -15.19 8.94 1.09
C SER A 249 -15.85 8.38 -0.18
N GLY A 250 -15.29 7.28 -0.69
CA GLY A 250 -15.88 6.56 -1.83
C GLY A 250 -14.98 6.33 -3.04
N SER A 251 -13.73 6.80 -3.08
CA SER A 251 -12.82 6.39 -4.16
C SER A 251 -12.33 4.95 -3.93
N LYS A 252 -13.05 3.96 -4.47
CA LYS A 252 -12.61 2.55 -4.63
C LYS A 252 -11.44 2.38 -5.60
N ALA A 253 -10.87 3.47 -6.10
CA ALA A 253 -9.76 3.40 -7.05
C ALA A 253 -8.48 3.07 -6.28
N ILE A 254 -8.03 1.82 -6.36
CA ILE A 254 -6.63 1.46 -6.14
C ILE A 254 -5.85 2.33 -7.14
N PRO A 255 -4.93 3.20 -6.70
CA PRO A 255 -4.11 3.94 -7.65
C PRO A 255 -3.36 2.91 -8.49
N GLN A 256 -3.54 2.96 -9.83
CA GLN A 256 -2.87 2.00 -10.73
C GLN A 256 -1.34 2.11 -10.65
N ASP A 257 -0.86 3.27 -10.21
CA ASP A 257 0.54 3.55 -9.95
C ASP A 257 0.67 4.57 -8.80
N PRO A 258 0.58 4.13 -7.53
CA PRO A 258 0.63 5.04 -6.39
C PRO A 258 2.03 5.62 -6.12
N LEU A 259 3.04 5.24 -6.91
CA LEU A 259 4.43 5.65 -6.72
C LEU A 259 5.05 6.35 -7.95
N GLY A 260 4.30 6.55 -9.03
CA GLY A 260 4.84 7.09 -10.29
C GLY A 260 5.91 6.18 -10.90
N PHE A 261 5.69 4.87 -10.83
CA PHE A 261 6.54 3.81 -11.35
C PHE A 261 6.79 3.94 -12.85
N SER A 262 7.98 4.44 -13.17
CA SER A 262 8.73 3.98 -14.34
C SER A 262 9.59 2.78 -13.92
N LEU A 263 9.78 1.81 -14.84
CA LEU A 263 10.79 0.73 -14.71
C LEU A 263 12.17 1.30 -14.30
N ALA A 264 12.43 2.57 -14.59
CA ALA A 264 13.64 3.30 -14.23
C ALA A 264 13.78 3.68 -12.74
N SER A 265 12.69 3.69 -11.97
CA SER A 265 12.70 4.23 -10.60
C SER A 265 13.35 3.32 -9.54
N TYR A 266 13.51 2.02 -9.82
CA TYR A 266 14.33 1.10 -9.00
C TYR A 266 15.74 0.88 -9.56
N GLN A 267 16.05 1.43 -10.75
CA GLN A 267 17.37 1.28 -11.38
C GLN A 267 18.49 1.98 -10.58
N THR A 268 18.16 2.94 -9.72
CA THR A 268 19.16 3.78 -9.06
C THR A 268 19.68 3.26 -7.72
N GLU A 269 18.97 2.34 -7.03
CA GLU A 269 19.42 1.84 -5.73
C GLU A 269 19.87 0.36 -5.73
N ASN A 270 19.39 -0.51 -6.63
CA ASN A 270 19.80 -1.93 -6.59
C ASN A 270 19.52 -2.72 -7.90
N ASP A 271 20.16 -2.35 -9.02
CA ASP A 271 19.97 -2.99 -10.34
C ASP A 271 20.64 -4.38 -10.49
N GLN A 272 20.89 -5.07 -9.38
CA GLN A 272 21.50 -6.39 -9.40
C GLN A 272 20.47 -7.45 -9.83
N ILE A 273 20.81 -8.22 -10.86
CA ILE A 273 20.04 -9.38 -11.32
C ILE A 273 20.25 -10.54 -10.34
N ARG A 274 19.15 -11.09 -9.82
CA ARG A 274 19.10 -12.09 -8.74
C ARG A 274 17.97 -13.10 -8.97
N PHE A 275 17.77 -13.57 -10.20
CA PHE A 275 16.81 -14.64 -10.45
C PHE A 275 17.13 -15.89 -9.61
N SER A 276 16.12 -16.44 -8.95
CA SER A 276 16.24 -17.76 -8.33
C SER A 276 16.28 -18.86 -9.39
N ALA A 277 17.09 -19.89 -9.15
CA ALA A 277 17.15 -21.04 -10.02
C ALA A 277 15.85 -21.84 -9.92
N ASP A 278 15.31 -22.28 -11.06
CA ASP A 278 14.18 -23.20 -11.08
C ASP A 278 14.69 -24.64 -10.95
N LEU A 279 14.00 -25.47 -10.17
CA LEU A 279 14.17 -26.94 -10.22
C LEU A 279 13.40 -27.52 -11.41
N ASP A 280 13.75 -28.73 -11.86
CA ASP A 280 13.19 -29.36 -13.07
C ASP A 280 11.66 -29.39 -13.13
N TRP A 281 10.99 -29.50 -11.98
CA TRP A 281 9.53 -29.54 -11.90
C TRP A 281 8.87 -28.17 -11.96
N MET A 282 9.57 -27.09 -11.58
CA MET A 282 9.01 -25.75 -11.40
C MET A 282 8.52 -25.08 -12.69
N PRO A 283 9.22 -25.17 -13.85
CA PRO A 283 8.71 -24.65 -15.12
C PRO A 283 7.44 -25.35 -15.59
N ASN A 284 7.25 -26.61 -15.19
CA ASN A 284 6.16 -27.46 -15.64
C ASN A 284 4.90 -27.38 -14.77
N VAL A 285 4.86 -26.48 -13.78
CA VAL A 285 3.72 -26.35 -12.88
C VAL A 285 2.51 -25.79 -13.62
N ILE A 286 1.39 -26.50 -13.51
CA ILE A 286 0.05 -26.01 -13.85
C ILE A 286 -0.76 -25.99 -12.55
N LEU A 287 -1.16 -24.80 -12.13
CA LEU A 287 -1.76 -24.58 -10.82
C LEU A 287 -3.28 -24.50 -10.93
N LEU A 288 -4.01 -25.22 -10.08
CA LEU A 288 -5.45 -25.09 -9.91
C LEU A 288 -5.76 -24.52 -8.53
N ALA A 289 -6.49 -23.40 -8.50
CA ALA A 289 -6.96 -22.77 -7.27
C ALA A 289 -8.33 -23.34 -6.87
N LYS A 290 -8.49 -23.82 -5.63
CA LYS A 290 -9.77 -24.28 -5.08
C LYS A 290 -10.00 -23.68 -3.70
N ASN A 291 -11.12 -22.95 -3.54
CA ASN A 291 -11.67 -22.66 -2.21
C ASN A 291 -12.09 -23.97 -1.53
N ILE A 292 -11.38 -24.36 -0.46
CA ILE A 292 -11.46 -25.72 0.08
C ILE A 292 -12.86 -26.06 0.61
N PHE A 293 -13.49 -25.17 1.37
CA PHE A 293 -14.80 -25.47 1.98
C PHE A 293 -15.89 -25.62 0.92
N VAL A 294 -15.91 -24.71 -0.06
CA VAL A 294 -16.84 -24.79 -1.20
C VAL A 294 -16.58 -26.06 -2.02
N TRP A 295 -15.32 -26.40 -2.26
CA TRP A 295 -14.97 -27.59 -3.03
C TRP A 295 -15.36 -28.88 -2.31
N LEU A 296 -15.17 -28.99 -0.99
CA LEU A 296 -15.60 -30.16 -0.21
C LEU A 296 -17.13 -30.35 -0.24
N ASP A 297 -17.91 -29.25 -0.19
CA ASP A 297 -19.37 -29.29 -0.35
C ASP A 297 -19.78 -29.76 -1.77
N GLN A 298 -19.12 -29.26 -2.81
CA GLN A 298 -19.35 -29.69 -4.19
C GLN A 298 -19.00 -31.17 -4.39
N LEU A 299 -17.84 -31.62 -3.88
CA LEU A 299 -17.44 -33.02 -3.93
C LEU A 299 -18.43 -33.91 -3.16
N SER A 300 -18.94 -33.44 -2.03
CA SER A 300 -19.95 -34.19 -1.27
C SER A 300 -21.21 -34.48 -2.11
N LYS A 301 -21.62 -33.50 -2.92
CA LYS A 301 -22.76 -33.62 -3.85
C LYS A 301 -22.41 -34.53 -5.03
N GLU A 302 -21.25 -34.33 -5.66
CA GLU A 302 -20.78 -35.11 -6.82
C GLU A 302 -20.62 -36.59 -6.49
N TYR A 303 -19.97 -36.92 -5.38
CA TYR A 303 -19.68 -38.31 -4.96
C TYR A 303 -20.76 -38.89 -4.04
N GLN A 304 -21.84 -38.16 -3.77
CA GLN A 304 -22.96 -38.56 -2.90
C GLN A 304 -22.50 -39.12 -1.54
N THR A 305 -21.43 -38.55 -0.99
CA THR A 305 -20.75 -39.00 0.25
C THR A 305 -20.40 -37.77 1.09
N SER A 306 -20.40 -37.87 2.42
CA SER A 306 -20.03 -36.73 3.27
C SER A 306 -18.53 -36.48 3.22
N ILE A 307 -18.12 -35.39 2.57
CA ILE A 307 -16.72 -34.95 2.42
C ILE A 307 -16.57 -33.59 3.09
N TYR A 308 -15.91 -33.57 4.24
CA TYR A 308 -15.75 -32.36 5.07
C TYR A 308 -14.34 -32.19 5.66
N GLN A 309 -13.42 -33.13 5.38
CA GLN A 309 -12.02 -33.07 5.80
C GLN A 309 -11.12 -33.36 4.59
N LEU A 310 -9.85 -32.96 4.67
CA LEU A 310 -8.88 -33.15 3.59
C LEU A 310 -8.69 -34.63 3.23
N CYS A 311 -8.64 -35.51 4.23
CA CYS A 311 -8.50 -36.95 4.03
C CYS A 311 -9.73 -37.61 3.37
N HIS A 312 -10.89 -36.94 3.39
CA HIS A 312 -12.11 -37.46 2.75
C HIS A 312 -12.14 -37.21 1.22
N ILE A 313 -11.22 -36.40 0.67
CA ILE A 313 -11.14 -36.19 -0.78
C ILE A 313 -10.77 -37.52 -1.46
N PRO A 314 -11.61 -38.06 -2.37
CA PRO A 314 -11.40 -39.36 -2.97
C PRO A 314 -10.21 -39.38 -3.94
N ASP A 315 -9.55 -40.54 -4.05
CA ASP A 315 -8.44 -40.71 -5.01
C ASP A 315 -8.89 -40.54 -6.46
N GLN A 316 -10.16 -40.83 -6.78
CA GLN A 316 -10.76 -40.58 -8.10
C GLN A 316 -10.72 -39.11 -8.50
N GLU A 317 -10.87 -38.20 -7.55
CA GLU A 317 -10.80 -36.76 -7.82
C GLU A 317 -9.36 -36.34 -8.13
N LEU A 318 -8.38 -36.87 -7.41
CA LEU A 318 -6.97 -36.61 -7.67
C LEU A 318 -6.53 -37.17 -9.03
N GLU A 319 -7.01 -38.36 -9.39
CA GLU A 319 -6.80 -38.96 -10.71
C GLU A 319 -7.42 -38.09 -11.82
N LYS A 320 -8.64 -37.60 -11.63
CA LYS A 320 -9.32 -36.68 -12.56
C LYS A 320 -8.50 -35.40 -12.76
N LEU A 321 -8.05 -34.74 -11.70
CA LEU A 321 -7.21 -33.54 -11.80
C LEU A 321 -5.89 -33.81 -12.52
N SER A 322 -5.24 -34.93 -12.22
CA SER A 322 -4.01 -35.35 -12.91
C SER A 322 -4.25 -35.62 -14.40
N SER A 323 -5.39 -36.23 -14.75
CA SER A 323 -5.78 -36.47 -16.15
C SER A 323 -5.98 -35.18 -16.95
N TRP A 324 -6.35 -34.08 -16.29
CA TRP A 324 -6.45 -32.76 -16.91
C TRP A 324 -5.08 -32.11 -17.17
N GLY A 325 -4.01 -32.67 -16.62
CA GLY A 325 -2.66 -32.10 -16.66
C GLY A 325 -2.33 -31.18 -15.48
N ILE A 326 -3.18 -31.13 -14.45
CA ILE A 326 -2.91 -30.31 -13.25
C ILE A 326 -1.80 -30.97 -12.43
N THR A 327 -0.77 -30.20 -12.10
CA THR A 327 0.39 -30.67 -11.31
C THR A 327 0.54 -29.93 -9.99
N GLY A 328 -0.22 -28.85 -9.78
CA GLY A 328 -0.26 -28.06 -8.55
C GLY A 328 -1.69 -27.80 -8.11
N LEU A 329 -1.99 -27.99 -6.83
CA LEU A 329 -3.31 -27.75 -6.25
C LEU A 329 -3.22 -26.77 -5.09
N TRP A 330 -3.66 -25.54 -5.33
CA TRP A 330 -3.72 -24.48 -4.34
C TRP A 330 -5.05 -24.53 -3.58
N LEU A 331 -4.96 -24.83 -2.29
CA LEU A 331 -6.10 -24.91 -1.40
C LEU A 331 -6.23 -23.62 -0.60
N ILE A 332 -7.23 -22.81 -0.94
CA ILE A 332 -7.46 -21.51 -0.31
C ILE A 332 -8.18 -21.74 1.01
N GLY A 333 -7.62 -21.16 2.08
CA GLY A 333 -8.24 -21.15 3.40
C GLY A 333 -8.04 -22.42 4.24
N LEU A 334 -6.86 -23.04 4.11
CA LEU A 334 -6.39 -24.19 4.90
C LEU A 334 -6.16 -23.88 6.39
N TRP A 335 -5.72 -22.65 6.68
CA TRP A 335 -5.22 -22.27 7.99
C TRP A 335 -6.33 -22.04 9.01
N GLN A 336 -5.98 -22.14 10.30
CA GLN A 336 -6.86 -21.80 11.40
C GLN A 336 -7.15 -20.30 11.39
N ARG A 337 -8.44 -19.96 11.36
CA ARG A 337 -8.92 -18.58 11.16
C ARG A 337 -9.39 -17.95 12.46
N SER A 338 -9.33 -16.63 12.51
CA SER A 338 -9.79 -15.80 13.63
C SER A 338 -11.31 -15.84 13.76
N SER A 339 -11.81 -16.30 14.92
CA SER A 339 -13.26 -16.31 15.23
C SER A 339 -13.86 -14.90 15.26
N ALA A 340 -13.05 -13.87 15.52
CA ALA A 340 -13.49 -12.48 15.47
C ALA A 340 -13.97 -12.06 14.07
N SER A 341 -13.32 -12.51 13.00
CA SER A 341 -13.72 -12.21 11.61
C SER A 341 -15.15 -12.68 11.31
N GLN A 342 -15.53 -13.87 11.80
CA GLN A 342 -16.89 -14.38 11.68
C GLN A 342 -17.89 -13.56 12.49
N LYS A 343 -17.60 -13.28 13.76
CA LYS A 343 -18.49 -12.49 14.63
C LYS A 343 -18.81 -11.12 14.02
N ILE A 344 -17.79 -10.44 13.49
CA ILE A 344 -17.95 -9.15 12.83
C ILE A 344 -18.95 -9.25 11.67
N LYS A 345 -18.76 -10.21 10.76
CA LYS A 345 -19.63 -10.38 9.58
C LYS A 345 -21.08 -10.72 9.97
N GLN A 346 -21.26 -11.53 11.00
CA GLN A 346 -22.57 -11.88 11.54
C GLN A 346 -23.28 -10.66 12.16
N ILE A 347 -22.57 -9.83 12.92
CA ILE A 347 -23.09 -8.57 13.46
C ILE A 347 -23.49 -7.62 12.32
N CYS A 348 -22.72 -7.57 11.23
CA CYS A 348 -23.01 -6.77 10.05
C CYS A 348 -24.09 -7.38 9.12
N GLY A 349 -24.74 -8.48 9.52
CA GLY A 349 -25.93 -9.03 8.85
C GLY A 349 -25.72 -10.27 8.00
N ASN A 350 -24.50 -10.81 7.91
CA ASN A 350 -24.24 -12.08 7.19
C ASN A 350 -24.12 -13.24 8.19
N LEU A 351 -25.26 -13.86 8.53
CA LEU A 351 -25.34 -14.94 9.52
C LEU A 351 -24.60 -16.22 9.10
N ASP A 352 -24.53 -16.49 7.79
CA ASP A 352 -23.91 -17.70 7.22
C ASP A 352 -22.40 -17.55 6.97
N ALA A 353 -21.81 -16.37 7.24
CA ALA A 353 -20.39 -16.12 6.99
C ALA A 353 -19.48 -16.99 7.86
N VAL A 354 -18.44 -17.56 7.25
CA VAL A 354 -17.27 -18.10 7.98
C VAL A 354 -16.16 -17.04 8.07
N PRO A 355 -15.16 -17.22 8.96
CA PRO A 355 -14.02 -16.30 9.03
C PRO A 355 -13.34 -16.14 7.67
N SER A 356 -12.86 -14.92 7.38
CA SER A 356 -12.03 -14.68 6.18
C SER A 356 -10.83 -15.63 6.16
N ALA A 357 -10.54 -16.22 5.00
CA ALA A 357 -9.33 -17.04 4.80
C ALA A 357 -8.02 -16.29 5.10
N TYR A 358 -8.03 -14.95 5.07
CA TYR A 358 -6.85 -14.11 5.33
C TYR A 358 -6.86 -13.41 6.70
N SER A 359 -7.84 -13.70 7.56
CA SER A 359 -7.83 -13.31 8.97
C SER A 359 -7.39 -14.51 9.81
N LEU A 360 -6.07 -14.69 9.91
CA LEU A 360 -5.46 -15.89 10.49
C LEU A 360 -5.38 -15.82 12.02
N TYR A 361 -5.74 -16.91 12.68
CA TYR A 361 -5.44 -17.08 14.11
C TYR A 361 -4.00 -17.58 14.30
N ASP A 362 -3.61 -18.58 13.51
CA ASP A 362 -2.26 -19.15 13.44
C ASP A 362 -2.07 -19.95 12.12
N TYR A 363 -0.83 -20.29 11.77
CA TYR A 363 -0.45 -21.09 10.61
C TYR A 363 -0.53 -22.61 10.86
N SER A 364 -1.55 -23.04 11.60
CA SER A 364 -1.90 -24.46 11.75
C SER A 364 -3.03 -24.83 10.78
N ILE A 365 -3.05 -26.07 10.28
CA ILE A 365 -4.17 -26.56 9.47
C ILE A 365 -5.44 -26.55 10.33
N SER A 366 -6.54 -26.02 9.79
CA SER A 366 -7.81 -25.88 10.50
C SER A 366 -8.31 -27.23 11.03
N ASP A 367 -8.72 -27.27 12.30
CA ASP A 367 -9.27 -28.48 12.92
C ASP A 367 -10.55 -28.95 12.21
N SER A 368 -11.33 -28.00 11.67
CA SER A 368 -12.53 -28.32 10.89
C SER A 368 -12.23 -29.09 9.59
N LEU A 369 -10.99 -29.01 9.10
CA LEU A 369 -10.51 -29.73 7.91
C LEU A 369 -9.80 -31.05 8.27
N GLY A 370 -9.76 -31.42 9.55
CA GLY A 370 -9.10 -32.62 10.08
C GLY A 370 -7.66 -32.41 10.54
N GLY A 371 -7.18 -31.16 10.60
CA GLY A 371 -5.86 -30.81 11.12
C GLY A 371 -4.68 -31.38 10.33
N GLU A 372 -3.53 -31.47 10.98
CA GLU A 372 -2.27 -31.87 10.35
C GLU A 372 -2.29 -33.30 9.80
N GLU A 373 -2.96 -34.24 10.48
CA GLU A 373 -3.06 -35.64 10.07
C GLU A 373 -3.80 -35.78 8.74
N ALA A 374 -4.94 -35.09 8.60
CA ALA A 374 -5.72 -35.10 7.36
C ALA A 374 -4.97 -34.45 6.19
N TYR A 375 -4.21 -33.39 6.46
CA TYR A 375 -3.33 -32.78 5.47
C TYR A 375 -2.22 -33.75 5.02
N GLN A 376 -1.54 -34.42 5.95
CA GLN A 376 -0.44 -35.32 5.62
C GLN A 376 -0.91 -36.51 4.79
N ASP A 377 -2.10 -37.05 5.09
CA ASP A 377 -2.76 -38.06 4.27
C ASP A 377 -2.99 -37.55 2.84
N LEU A 378 -3.69 -36.41 2.68
CA LEU A 378 -3.97 -35.84 1.36
C LEU A 378 -2.68 -35.55 0.58
N SER A 379 -1.66 -35.00 1.23
CA SER A 379 -0.36 -34.68 0.63
C SER A 379 0.32 -35.93 0.08
N ASN A 380 0.39 -37.00 0.87
CA ASN A 380 0.93 -38.29 0.44
C ASN A 380 0.14 -38.88 -0.72
N ARG A 381 -1.19 -38.74 -0.69
CA ARG A 381 -2.06 -39.27 -1.75
C ARG A 381 -1.93 -38.49 -3.05
N ALA A 382 -1.92 -37.16 -2.99
CA ALA A 382 -1.74 -36.26 -4.13
C ALA A 382 -0.40 -36.47 -4.83
N ALA A 383 0.67 -36.72 -4.07
CA ALA A 383 2.00 -37.00 -4.62
C ALA A 383 2.01 -38.24 -5.54
N ARG A 384 1.18 -39.27 -5.25
CA ARG A 384 1.05 -40.46 -6.12
C ARG A 384 0.46 -40.14 -7.50
N PHE A 385 -0.26 -39.02 -7.61
CA PHE A 385 -0.86 -38.51 -8.85
C PHE A 385 -0.06 -37.34 -9.45
N ASN A 386 1.19 -37.11 -9.00
CA ASN A 386 2.06 -36.00 -9.41
C ASN A 386 1.49 -34.60 -9.12
N ILE A 387 0.60 -34.48 -8.14
CA ILE A 387 0.03 -33.20 -7.71
C ILE A 387 0.77 -32.71 -6.46
N ARG A 388 1.35 -31.51 -6.55
CA ARG A 388 1.96 -30.80 -5.42
C ARG A 388 0.91 -29.89 -4.77
N LEU A 389 0.75 -30.00 -3.46
CA LEU A 389 -0.13 -29.08 -2.74
C LEU A 389 0.53 -27.71 -2.62
N ALA A 390 -0.28 -26.67 -2.77
CA ALA A 390 0.10 -25.28 -2.60
C ALA A 390 -0.75 -24.61 -1.53
N ALA A 391 -0.16 -23.67 -0.81
CA ALA A 391 -0.85 -22.90 0.24
C ALA A 391 -0.65 -21.40 0.07
N ASP A 392 -1.63 -20.64 0.57
CA ASP A 392 -1.47 -19.22 0.81
C ASP A 392 -0.53 -18.94 1.97
N MET A 393 0.19 -17.84 1.89
CA MET A 393 0.89 -17.22 3.01
C MET A 393 0.53 -15.73 3.04
N VAL A 394 0.08 -15.25 4.21
CA VAL A 394 -0.32 -13.85 4.43
C VAL A 394 0.64 -13.21 5.43
N PRO A 395 1.83 -12.78 5.00
CA PRO A 395 2.89 -12.35 5.93
C PRO A 395 2.70 -10.93 6.47
N ASN A 396 1.80 -10.12 5.91
CA ASN A 396 1.67 -8.71 6.25
C ASN A 396 0.97 -8.46 7.60
N HIS A 397 0.00 -9.29 7.95
CA HIS A 397 -0.87 -9.08 9.10
C HIS A 397 -1.35 -10.42 9.68
N MET A 398 -1.89 -10.36 10.89
CA MET A 398 -2.61 -11.47 11.53
C MET A 398 -4.09 -11.11 11.69
N GLY A 399 -4.96 -12.06 12.03
CA GLY A 399 -6.32 -11.73 12.46
C GLY A 399 -6.32 -10.92 13.77
N ILE A 400 -7.31 -10.04 13.96
CA ILE A 400 -7.40 -9.23 15.19
C ILE A 400 -7.49 -10.08 16.46
N TYR A 401 -8.10 -11.26 16.36
CA TYR A 401 -8.01 -12.32 17.35
C TYR A 401 -7.09 -13.42 16.82
N SER A 402 -5.82 -13.36 17.24
CA SER A 402 -4.77 -14.31 16.87
C SER A 402 -3.85 -14.54 18.05
N ASN A 403 -3.12 -15.65 18.01
CA ASN A 403 -2.14 -15.98 19.06
C ASN A 403 -1.11 -14.85 19.23
N TRP A 404 -0.70 -14.22 18.12
CA TRP A 404 0.28 -13.13 18.14
C TRP A 404 -0.27 -11.86 18.80
N VAL A 405 -1.53 -11.46 18.54
CA VAL A 405 -2.12 -10.27 19.19
C VAL A 405 -2.26 -10.50 20.71
N ILE A 406 -2.50 -11.73 21.14
CA ILE A 406 -2.65 -12.09 22.54
C ILE A 406 -1.28 -12.05 23.25
N GLU A 407 -0.30 -12.80 22.73
CA GLU A 407 0.99 -13.06 23.39
C GLU A 407 2.07 -12.01 23.06
N HIS A 408 2.00 -11.36 21.89
CA HIS A 408 3.00 -10.42 21.40
C HIS A 408 2.39 -9.10 20.90
N PRO A 409 1.68 -8.34 21.75
CA PRO A 409 1.05 -7.07 21.36
C PRO A 409 2.05 -5.99 20.92
N ASP A 410 3.35 -6.15 21.18
CA ASP A 410 4.42 -5.25 20.76
C ASP A 410 4.93 -5.53 19.34
N TRP A 411 4.47 -6.61 18.69
CA TRP A 411 4.80 -6.94 17.30
C TRP A 411 3.96 -6.17 16.27
N PHE A 412 2.96 -5.43 16.72
CA PHE A 412 2.00 -4.75 15.86
C PHE A 412 2.17 -3.23 15.90
N LEU A 413 1.91 -2.59 14.76
CA LEU A 413 1.83 -1.14 14.69
C LEU A 413 0.70 -0.66 15.59
N SER A 414 1.04 0.16 16.59
CA SER A 414 0.11 0.54 17.63
C SER A 414 0.41 1.90 18.25
N VAL A 415 -0.61 2.47 18.87
CA VAL A 415 -0.55 3.69 19.67
C VAL A 415 -1.21 3.47 21.02
N ASN A 416 -0.80 4.24 22.03
CA ASN A 416 -1.28 4.10 23.41
C ASN A 416 -2.58 4.86 23.69
N LYS A 417 -3.10 5.60 22.72
CA LYS A 417 -4.34 6.38 22.80
C LYS A 417 -5.09 6.29 21.47
N PRO A 418 -6.42 6.49 21.46
CA PRO A 418 -7.17 6.55 20.21
C PRO A 418 -6.57 7.60 19.27
N PRO A 419 -6.31 7.26 17.99
CA PRO A 419 -5.71 8.19 17.03
C PRO A 419 -6.65 9.35 16.69
N PHE A 420 -7.96 9.10 16.78
CA PHE A 420 -8.98 10.12 16.59
C PHE A 420 -9.79 10.32 17.88
N PRO A 421 -10.04 11.57 18.29
CA PRO A 421 -10.82 11.85 19.49
C PRO A 421 -12.30 11.43 19.42
N GLY A 422 -12.83 11.30 18.20
CA GLY A 422 -14.19 10.81 17.95
C GLY A 422 -14.33 9.29 18.02
N TYR A 423 -13.22 8.55 18.10
CA TYR A 423 -13.26 7.09 18.15
C TYR A 423 -13.79 6.62 19.50
N SER A 424 -14.73 5.70 19.44
CA SER A 424 -15.25 5.00 20.60
C SER A 424 -15.26 3.50 20.37
N PHE A 425 -15.10 2.74 21.44
CA PHE A 425 -14.88 1.29 21.41
C PHE A 425 -15.84 0.61 22.39
N ASN A 426 -17.14 0.87 22.22
CA ASN A 426 -18.21 0.38 23.09
C ASN A 426 -18.91 -0.87 22.54
N GLY A 427 -18.53 -1.29 21.32
CA GLY A 427 -19.00 -2.52 20.70
C GLY A 427 -18.71 -3.80 21.51
N PRO A 428 -19.18 -4.96 21.00
CA PRO A 428 -18.98 -6.24 21.67
C PRO A 428 -17.50 -6.61 21.72
N ASP A 429 -17.13 -7.37 22.76
CA ASP A 429 -15.82 -8.00 22.83
C ASP A 429 -15.74 -9.16 21.83
N LEU A 430 -14.74 -9.07 20.95
CA LEU A 430 -14.50 -10.05 19.89
C LEU A 430 -13.49 -11.12 20.30
N SER A 431 -12.80 -10.94 21.43
CA SER A 431 -11.86 -11.92 21.97
C SER A 431 -12.57 -13.10 22.61
N GLU A 432 -12.02 -14.31 22.46
CA GLU A 432 -12.44 -15.49 23.22
C GLU A 432 -11.49 -15.80 24.38
N ASP A 433 -10.36 -15.09 24.46
CA ASP A 433 -9.41 -15.23 25.56
C ASP A 433 -9.83 -14.36 26.75
N GLN A 434 -9.88 -14.96 27.94
CA GLN A 434 -10.27 -14.26 29.17
C GLN A 434 -9.26 -13.19 29.61
N ARG A 435 -8.00 -13.28 29.17
CA ARG A 435 -6.91 -12.35 29.53
C ARG A 435 -6.96 -11.04 28.73
N VAL A 436 -7.50 -11.07 27.51
CA VAL A 436 -7.46 -9.95 26.56
C VAL A 436 -8.84 -9.65 26.00
N GLY A 437 -9.24 -8.38 25.98
CA GLY A 437 -10.43 -7.90 25.26
C GLY A 437 -10.07 -7.25 23.94
N ILE A 438 -10.88 -7.45 22.91
CA ILE A 438 -10.70 -6.87 21.57
C ILE A 438 -12.00 -6.17 21.17
N PHE A 439 -11.91 -4.88 20.86
CA PHE A 439 -13.06 -4.03 20.55
C PHE A 439 -12.78 -3.25 19.27
N LEU A 440 -13.69 -3.32 18.30
CA LEU A 440 -13.65 -2.45 17.12
C LEU A 440 -14.13 -1.05 17.46
N GLU A 441 -13.72 -0.11 16.63
CA GLU A 441 -14.24 1.26 16.63
C GLU A 441 -15.73 1.26 16.21
N ASP A 442 -16.56 2.03 16.89
CA ASP A 442 -18.02 1.93 16.78
C ASP A 442 -18.56 2.35 15.39
N HIS A 443 -17.96 3.34 14.72
CA HIS A 443 -18.35 3.80 13.39
C HIS A 443 -18.00 2.81 12.26
N TYR A 444 -17.26 1.75 12.58
CA TYR A 444 -17.12 0.62 11.68
C TYR A 444 -18.48 -0.03 11.37
N TYR A 445 -19.34 -0.21 12.37
CA TYR A 445 -20.61 -0.93 12.21
C TYR A 445 -21.63 -0.14 11.39
N ASP A 446 -21.61 1.19 11.49
CA ASP A 446 -22.50 2.08 10.73
C ASP A 446 -21.86 2.60 9.42
N LYS A 447 -20.58 2.27 9.18
CA LYS A 447 -19.78 2.62 8.00
C LYS A 447 -19.64 4.12 7.77
N THR A 448 -19.66 4.91 8.84
CA THR A 448 -19.48 6.37 8.77
C THR A 448 -18.01 6.82 8.85
N ASP A 449 -17.11 5.95 9.28
CA ASP A 449 -15.64 6.13 9.27
C ASP A 449 -14.95 4.85 8.74
N ALA A 450 -13.70 4.98 8.32
CA ALA A 450 -12.86 3.86 7.88
C ALA A 450 -12.33 3.02 9.07
N ALA A 451 -12.35 3.55 10.30
CA ALA A 451 -11.91 2.88 11.53
C ALA A 451 -10.49 2.29 11.42
N VAL A 452 -9.45 3.13 11.52
CA VAL A 452 -8.06 2.70 11.23
C VAL A 452 -7.40 1.81 12.29
N VAL A 453 -7.97 1.71 13.49
CA VAL A 453 -7.45 0.91 14.61
C VAL A 453 -8.57 0.16 15.34
N PHE A 454 -8.20 -0.91 16.04
CA PHE A 454 -9.02 -1.55 17.07
C PHE A 454 -8.35 -1.46 18.44
N LYS A 455 -9.14 -1.55 19.51
CA LYS A 455 -8.66 -1.54 20.89
C LYS A 455 -8.39 -2.96 21.39
N ARG A 456 -7.17 -3.19 21.87
CA ARG A 456 -6.78 -4.33 22.70
C ARG A 456 -6.70 -3.89 24.17
N LEU A 457 -7.48 -4.53 25.04
CA LEU A 457 -7.44 -4.35 26.49
C LEU A 457 -6.78 -5.56 27.13
N ASP A 458 -5.66 -5.37 27.82
CA ASP A 458 -5.13 -6.37 28.73
C ASP A 458 -5.91 -6.32 30.04
N ARG A 459 -6.61 -7.40 30.41
CA ARG A 459 -7.47 -7.41 31.61
C ARG A 459 -6.67 -7.59 32.90
N HIS A 460 -5.43 -8.06 32.84
CA HIS A 460 -4.59 -8.23 34.02
C HIS A 460 -3.94 -6.91 34.43
N THR A 461 -3.45 -6.14 33.46
CA THR A 461 -2.77 -4.86 33.71
C THR A 461 -3.70 -3.65 33.55
N SER A 462 -4.90 -3.85 33.00
CA SER A 462 -5.81 -2.80 32.54
C SER A 462 -5.18 -1.88 31.48
N SER A 463 -4.14 -2.34 30.78
CA SER A 463 -3.49 -1.55 29.73
C SER A 463 -4.29 -1.61 28.44
N GLU A 464 -4.57 -0.44 27.87
CA GLU A 464 -5.18 -0.31 26.55
C GLU A 464 -4.11 -0.02 25.49
N LYS A 465 -4.23 -0.68 24.35
CA LYS A 465 -3.40 -0.45 23.16
C LYS A 465 -4.31 -0.40 21.94
N PHE A 466 -4.06 0.54 21.04
CA PHE A 466 -4.83 0.69 19.81
C PHE A 466 -3.97 0.25 18.65
N ILE A 467 -4.34 -0.87 18.02
CA ILE A 467 -3.56 -1.55 17.00
C ILE A 467 -4.13 -1.22 15.62
N TYR A 468 -3.28 -0.89 14.66
CA TYR A 468 -3.70 -0.59 13.30
C TYR A 468 -4.18 -1.85 12.57
N HIS A 469 -5.24 -1.69 11.78
CA HIS A 469 -5.67 -2.71 10.84
C HIS A 469 -4.73 -2.79 9.64
N GLY A 470 -4.65 -3.96 8.99
CA GLY A 470 -3.90 -4.12 7.74
C GLY A 470 -4.46 -3.22 6.63
N ASN A 471 -3.58 -2.67 5.79
CA ASN A 471 -3.97 -1.74 4.72
C ASN A 471 -2.91 -1.72 3.61
N ASP A 472 -3.35 -1.65 2.36
CA ASP A 472 -2.53 -1.59 1.13
C ASP A 472 -2.27 -0.16 0.60
N GLY A 473 -2.80 0.86 1.29
CA GLY A 473 -2.80 2.27 0.89
C GLY A 473 -4.12 2.74 0.31
N THR A 474 -5.17 1.92 0.36
CA THR A 474 -6.54 2.36 0.07
C THR A 474 -7.18 3.01 1.29
N SER A 475 -8.25 3.78 1.07
CA SER A 475 -8.94 4.51 2.15
C SER A 475 -9.68 3.59 3.14
N MET A 476 -9.84 2.29 2.83
CA MET A 476 -10.57 1.32 3.64
C MET A 476 -9.61 0.22 4.14
N PRO A 477 -9.31 0.15 5.44
CA PRO A 477 -8.49 -0.92 5.99
C PRO A 477 -9.20 -2.28 6.01
N TRP A 478 -8.40 -3.34 6.12
CA TRP A 478 -8.86 -4.72 6.35
C TRP A 478 -9.20 -4.91 7.84
N ASN A 479 -10.41 -4.52 8.22
CA ASN A 479 -10.86 -4.35 9.60
C ASN A 479 -10.88 -5.62 10.49
N ASP A 480 -10.72 -6.82 9.91
CA ASP A 480 -10.57 -8.07 10.67
C ASP A 480 -9.10 -8.51 10.81
N THR A 481 -8.16 -7.63 10.47
CA THR A 481 -6.72 -7.90 10.52
C THR A 481 -5.98 -6.91 11.44
N ALA A 482 -4.77 -7.29 11.88
CA ALA A 482 -3.88 -6.53 12.73
C ALA A 482 -2.49 -6.43 12.05
N GLN A 483 -2.06 -5.20 11.77
CA GLN A 483 -0.85 -4.92 10.99
C GLN A 483 0.43 -5.15 11.80
N LEU A 484 1.35 -5.94 11.26
CA LEU A 484 2.66 -6.21 11.85
C LEU A 484 3.63 -5.04 11.64
N ASP A 485 4.50 -4.81 12.62
CA ASP A 485 5.57 -3.80 12.55
C ASP A 485 6.85 -4.38 11.96
N PHE A 486 7.04 -4.18 10.66
CA PHE A 486 8.22 -4.63 9.94
C PHE A 486 9.48 -3.81 10.22
N LEU A 487 9.44 -2.73 11.01
CA LEU A 487 10.68 -2.11 11.52
C LEU A 487 11.29 -2.91 12.68
N ASN A 488 10.49 -3.72 13.37
CA ASN A 488 10.98 -4.61 14.42
C ASN A 488 11.71 -5.83 13.81
N PRO A 489 13.02 -6.03 14.08
CA PRO A 489 13.76 -7.18 13.56
C PRO A 489 13.24 -8.53 14.07
N GLU A 490 12.69 -8.60 15.29
CA GLU A 490 12.13 -9.83 15.85
C GLU A 490 10.89 -10.27 15.07
N VAL A 491 10.04 -9.31 14.67
CA VAL A 491 8.85 -9.56 13.84
C VAL A 491 9.25 -10.10 12.48
N ARG A 492 10.25 -9.48 11.82
CA ARG A 492 10.75 -9.97 10.53
C ARG A 492 11.25 -11.41 10.63
N GLU A 493 12.03 -11.74 11.67
CA GLU A 493 12.51 -13.11 11.88
C GLU A 493 11.35 -14.08 12.18
N ALA A 494 10.39 -13.71 13.02
CA ALA A 494 9.23 -14.54 13.32
C ALA A 494 8.39 -14.86 12.06
N VAL A 495 8.18 -13.86 11.20
CA VAL A 495 7.49 -14.06 9.92
C VAL A 495 8.31 -14.97 9.00
N ILE A 496 9.63 -14.78 8.89
CA ILE A 496 10.51 -15.67 8.08
C ILE A 496 10.42 -17.12 8.59
N GLN A 497 10.44 -17.33 9.91
CA GLN A 497 10.32 -18.68 10.49
C GLN A 497 8.96 -19.32 10.17
N ASN A 498 7.87 -18.55 10.18
CA ASN A 498 6.57 -19.05 9.72
C ASN A 498 6.56 -19.38 8.23
N ILE A 499 7.20 -18.56 7.38
CA ILE A 499 7.35 -18.88 5.94
C ILE A 499 8.11 -20.18 5.76
N LEU A 500 9.21 -20.38 6.49
CA LEU A 500 10.01 -21.62 6.45
C LEU A 500 9.21 -22.82 6.98
N HIS A 501 8.37 -22.61 8.00
CA HIS A 501 7.45 -23.64 8.50
C HIS A 501 6.45 -24.08 7.41
N VAL A 502 5.85 -23.12 6.70
CA VAL A 502 4.95 -23.38 5.57
C VAL A 502 5.69 -24.04 4.40
N ALA A 503 6.89 -23.58 4.06
CA ALA A 503 7.72 -24.13 2.97
C ALA A 503 8.09 -25.60 3.17
N LYS A 504 8.31 -26.01 4.42
CA LYS A 504 8.57 -27.42 4.78
C LYS A 504 7.37 -28.34 4.57
N LYS A 505 6.15 -27.77 4.52
CA LYS A 505 4.90 -28.50 4.26
C LYS A 505 4.51 -28.41 2.78
N PHE A 506 4.51 -27.20 2.21
CA PHE A 506 3.99 -26.94 0.88
C PHE A 506 5.13 -26.61 -0.09
N PRO A 507 5.37 -27.46 -1.12
CA PRO A 507 6.36 -27.17 -2.15
C PRO A 507 6.04 -25.93 -2.98
N ILE A 508 4.80 -25.42 -2.94
CA ILE A 508 4.39 -24.22 -3.65
C ILE A 508 3.74 -23.27 -2.63
N ILE A 509 4.24 -22.04 -2.54
CA ILE A 509 3.68 -21.00 -1.68
C ILE A 509 3.26 -19.81 -2.53
N ARG A 510 2.03 -19.35 -2.34
CA ARG A 510 1.55 -18.09 -2.88
C ARG A 510 1.49 -17.04 -1.77
N PHE A 511 2.23 -15.95 -1.93
CA PHE A 511 2.23 -14.83 -1.00
C PHE A 511 1.15 -13.83 -1.40
N ASP A 512 0.23 -13.57 -0.46
CA ASP A 512 -0.82 -12.57 -0.57
C ASP A 512 -0.25 -11.16 -0.45
N ALA A 513 -0.75 -10.24 -1.30
CA ALA A 513 -0.41 -8.82 -1.32
C ALA A 513 1.09 -8.53 -1.10
N ALA A 514 1.96 -9.29 -1.77
CA ALA A 514 3.40 -9.31 -1.51
C ALA A 514 4.06 -7.93 -1.69
N MET A 515 3.49 -7.10 -2.57
CA MET A 515 3.94 -5.72 -2.81
C MET A 515 3.91 -4.84 -1.56
N THR A 516 3.01 -5.09 -0.60
CA THR A 516 2.88 -4.31 0.64
C THR A 516 4.11 -4.40 1.53
N LEU A 517 4.85 -5.52 1.45
CA LEU A 517 6.03 -5.79 2.26
C LEU A 517 7.36 -5.43 1.60
N THR A 518 7.35 -4.80 0.43
CA THR A 518 8.59 -4.22 -0.07
C THR A 518 8.99 -3.04 0.80
N LYS A 519 10.29 -2.87 1.01
CA LYS A 519 10.85 -1.80 1.84
C LYS A 519 10.31 -0.41 1.46
N LYS A 520 10.14 -0.14 0.16
CA LYS A 520 9.55 1.11 -0.35
C LYS A 520 8.08 1.28 0.05
N HIS A 521 7.29 0.21 0.02
CA HIS A 521 5.88 0.25 0.40
C HIS A 521 5.69 0.36 1.92
N ILE A 522 6.48 -0.38 2.71
CA ILE A 522 6.49 -0.23 4.17
C ILE A 522 6.77 1.22 4.56
N GLN A 523 7.75 1.86 3.91
CA GLN A 523 8.05 3.28 4.13
C GLN A 523 6.85 4.15 3.73
N ARG A 524 6.35 4.04 2.50
CA ARG A 524 5.23 4.86 1.99
C ARG A 524 3.97 4.76 2.86
N LEU A 525 3.60 3.55 3.27
CA LEU A 525 2.35 3.26 3.94
C LEU A 525 2.41 3.62 5.43
N TRP A 526 3.44 3.13 6.11
CA TRP A 526 3.47 3.15 7.58
C TRP A 526 4.40 4.19 8.18
N PHE A 527 5.41 4.64 7.42
CA PHE A 527 6.45 5.57 7.87
C PHE A 527 6.82 6.59 6.76
N PRO A 528 5.83 7.34 6.22
CA PRO A 528 6.03 8.17 5.02
C PRO A 528 7.13 9.20 5.22
N GLU A 529 7.84 9.54 4.15
CA GLU A 529 8.87 10.58 4.25
C GLU A 529 8.21 11.94 4.54
N PRO A 530 8.72 12.71 5.51
CA PRO A 530 8.16 14.02 5.80
C PRO A 530 8.10 14.90 4.54
N GLY A 531 6.91 15.40 4.22
CA GLY A 531 6.62 16.22 3.04
C GLY A 531 5.96 15.49 1.88
N SER A 532 5.91 14.16 1.92
CA SER A 532 5.32 13.33 0.86
C SER A 532 3.83 13.08 1.05
N GLY A 533 3.28 13.38 2.23
CA GLY A 533 1.93 13.01 2.64
C GLY A 533 1.82 11.57 3.16
N GLY A 534 0.72 11.26 3.84
CA GLY A 534 0.43 9.92 4.37
C GLY A 534 -0.62 9.19 3.55
N ALA A 535 -0.32 7.94 3.16
CA ALA A 535 -1.31 7.05 2.53
C ALA A 535 -2.31 6.49 3.56
N ILE A 536 -1.87 6.31 4.80
CA ILE A 536 -2.68 5.79 5.90
C ILE A 536 -2.91 6.93 6.89
N PRO A 537 -4.18 7.27 7.23
CA PRO A 537 -4.47 8.35 8.16
C PRO A 537 -3.70 8.22 9.48
N THR A 538 -3.20 9.33 10.02
CA THR A 538 -2.38 9.44 11.25
C THR A 538 -0.97 8.87 11.18
N ARG A 539 -0.57 8.24 10.07
CA ARG A 539 0.79 7.70 9.94
C ARG A 539 1.84 8.75 9.57
N SER A 540 1.45 9.92 9.05
CA SER A 540 2.40 11.03 8.79
C SER A 540 3.14 11.51 10.03
N GLU A 541 2.54 11.39 11.22
CA GLU A 541 3.19 11.75 12.50
C GLU A 541 4.42 10.89 12.79
N PHE A 542 4.37 9.62 12.37
CA PHE A 542 5.43 8.62 12.50
C PHE A 542 6.40 8.62 11.31
N GLY A 543 6.33 9.64 10.43
CA GLY A 543 7.16 9.73 9.25
C GLY A 543 8.66 9.74 9.55
N LEU A 544 9.41 8.94 8.78
CA LEU A 544 10.86 8.77 8.89
C LEU A 544 11.54 9.25 7.61
N ASN A 545 12.67 9.94 7.76
CA ASN A 545 13.53 10.21 6.61
C ASN A 545 14.16 8.90 6.08
N LYS A 546 14.62 8.92 4.83
CA LYS A 546 15.19 7.74 4.17
C LYS A 546 16.35 7.11 4.94
N THR A 547 17.23 7.91 5.53
CA THR A 547 18.41 7.45 6.27
C THR A 547 18.04 6.68 7.53
N ASP A 548 17.13 7.22 8.34
CA ASP A 548 16.67 6.59 9.57
C ASP A 548 15.85 5.33 9.28
N PHE A 549 14.97 5.39 8.27
CA PHE A 549 14.23 4.21 7.83
C PHE A 549 15.17 3.10 7.36
N ASN A 550 16.16 3.42 6.52
CA ASN A 550 17.17 2.47 6.06
C ASN A 550 18.02 1.90 7.20
N ARG A 551 18.24 2.64 8.29
CA ARG A 551 18.95 2.15 9.47
C ARG A 551 18.13 1.11 10.24
N LEU A 552 16.81 1.28 10.34
CA LEU A 552 15.89 0.37 11.04
C LEU A 552 15.54 -0.87 10.19
N MET A 553 15.45 -0.70 8.88
CA MET A 553 15.22 -1.77 7.91
C MET A 553 16.35 -1.79 6.87
N PRO A 554 17.53 -2.34 7.19
CA PRO A 554 18.71 -2.27 6.33
C PRO A 554 18.56 -3.08 5.03
N LYS A 555 17.88 -4.21 5.08
CA LYS A 555 17.68 -5.13 3.96
C LYS A 555 16.24 -5.13 3.47
N GLU A 556 16.05 -5.57 2.24
CA GLU A 556 14.74 -5.85 1.68
C GLU A 556 14.21 -7.18 2.23
N PHE A 557 12.99 -7.17 2.77
CA PHE A 557 12.42 -8.32 3.48
C PHE A 557 12.34 -9.55 2.57
N TRP A 558 11.82 -9.37 1.35
CA TRP A 558 11.70 -10.46 0.39
C TRP A 558 13.03 -11.05 -0.04
N LEU A 559 14.09 -10.25 -0.10
CA LEU A 559 15.43 -10.76 -0.39
C LEU A 559 15.89 -11.71 0.73
N GLU A 560 15.65 -11.35 1.99
CA GLU A 560 15.95 -12.22 3.13
C GLU A 560 15.12 -13.50 3.08
N VAL A 561 13.83 -13.42 2.74
CA VAL A 561 12.96 -14.60 2.56
C VAL A 561 13.52 -15.53 1.49
N VAL A 562 13.87 -15.01 0.31
CA VAL A 562 14.40 -15.82 -0.80
C VAL A 562 15.70 -16.51 -0.42
N ASP A 563 16.66 -15.78 0.15
CA ASP A 563 17.95 -16.32 0.55
C ASP A 563 17.79 -17.43 1.62
N ARG A 564 16.86 -17.24 2.57
CA ARG A 564 16.57 -18.21 3.64
C ARG A 564 15.83 -19.44 3.10
N VAL A 565 14.83 -19.27 2.23
CA VAL A 565 14.14 -20.40 1.59
C VAL A 565 15.11 -21.19 0.72
N ALA A 566 15.92 -20.54 -0.10
CA ALA A 566 16.91 -21.22 -0.95
C ALA A 566 17.93 -22.04 -0.15
N SER A 567 18.24 -21.64 1.09
CA SER A 567 19.19 -22.36 1.96
C SER A 567 18.54 -23.42 2.85
N GLU A 568 17.33 -23.19 3.34
CA GLU A 568 16.68 -24.06 4.35
C GLU A 568 15.53 -24.92 3.80
N ALA A 569 14.93 -24.51 2.68
CA ALA A 569 13.83 -25.20 1.99
C ALA A 569 13.94 -25.03 0.46
N PRO A 570 15.02 -25.54 -0.18
CA PRO A 570 15.30 -25.29 -1.60
C PRO A 570 14.27 -25.90 -2.56
N ASP A 571 13.47 -26.89 -2.13
CA ASP A 571 12.42 -27.51 -2.93
C ASP A 571 11.08 -26.75 -2.81
N THR A 572 11.14 -25.42 -2.82
CA THR A 572 9.97 -24.55 -2.66
C THR A 572 9.87 -23.52 -3.77
N LEU A 573 8.75 -23.55 -4.50
CA LEU A 573 8.37 -22.57 -5.51
C LEU A 573 7.61 -21.41 -4.86
N LEU A 574 8.12 -20.19 -5.05
CA LEU A 574 7.57 -18.97 -4.46
C LEU A 574 6.83 -18.12 -5.51
N LEU A 575 5.54 -17.90 -5.29
CA LEU A 575 4.66 -17.07 -6.13
C LEU A 575 4.32 -15.79 -5.38
N ALA A 576 4.65 -14.64 -5.95
CA ALA A 576 4.21 -13.35 -5.41
C ALA A 576 2.95 -12.87 -6.12
N GLU A 577 1.90 -12.60 -5.33
CA GLU A 577 0.87 -11.67 -5.77
C GLU A 577 1.41 -10.24 -5.62
N ALA A 578 1.92 -9.69 -6.70
CA ALA A 578 2.37 -8.30 -6.76
C ALA A 578 1.69 -7.61 -7.94
N PHE A 579 1.26 -6.37 -7.71
CA PHE A 579 0.69 -5.49 -8.73
C PHE A 579 1.53 -4.19 -8.81
N TRP A 580 1.06 -3.22 -9.58
CA TRP A 580 1.64 -1.87 -9.70
C TRP A 580 2.98 -1.83 -10.47
N MET A 581 3.10 -2.60 -11.55
CA MET A 581 4.27 -2.60 -12.44
C MET A 581 5.58 -3.04 -11.74
N MET A 582 5.46 -3.81 -10.65
CA MET A 582 6.58 -4.32 -9.85
C MET A 582 7.00 -5.75 -10.21
N GLU A 583 6.37 -6.36 -11.21
CA GLU A 583 6.53 -7.77 -11.55
C GLU A 583 8.01 -8.08 -11.83
N GLY A 584 8.64 -7.27 -12.69
CA GLY A 584 10.06 -7.37 -13.00
C GLY A 584 10.93 -7.20 -11.76
N TYR A 585 10.60 -6.29 -10.84
CA TYR A 585 11.35 -6.09 -9.60
C TYR A 585 11.31 -7.32 -8.69
N PHE A 586 10.13 -7.94 -8.51
CA PHE A 586 9.97 -9.14 -7.69
C PHE A 586 10.79 -10.32 -8.21
N VAL A 587 10.76 -10.57 -9.52
CA VAL A 587 11.46 -11.74 -10.06
C VAL A 587 12.94 -11.48 -10.33
N ARG A 588 13.29 -10.32 -10.86
CA ARG A 588 14.66 -9.99 -11.28
C ARG A 588 15.52 -9.51 -10.13
N ASN A 589 15.00 -8.66 -9.25
CA ASN A 589 15.81 -8.02 -8.20
C ASN A 589 15.64 -8.72 -6.83
N LEU A 590 14.44 -9.20 -6.50
CA LEU A 590 14.18 -9.89 -5.22
C LEU A 590 14.37 -11.40 -5.30
N GLY A 591 14.28 -11.98 -6.49
CA GLY A 591 14.47 -13.41 -6.71
C GLY A 591 13.23 -14.26 -6.44
N MET A 592 12.02 -13.70 -6.48
CA MET A 592 10.81 -14.53 -6.53
C MET A 592 10.84 -15.44 -7.76
N HIS A 593 10.39 -16.68 -7.59
CA HIS A 593 10.35 -17.62 -8.71
C HIS A 593 9.30 -17.23 -9.74
N ARG A 594 8.12 -16.80 -9.25
CA ARG A 594 6.96 -16.42 -10.06
C ARG A 594 6.26 -15.18 -9.51
N VAL A 595 5.60 -14.42 -10.37
CA VAL A 595 4.83 -13.22 -10.01
C VAL A 595 3.55 -13.11 -10.86
N TYR A 596 2.47 -12.62 -10.27
CA TYR A 596 1.18 -12.48 -10.96
C TYR A 596 1.27 -11.53 -12.17
N ASN A 597 0.50 -11.84 -13.22
CA ASN A 597 0.36 -11.02 -14.42
C ASN A 597 -1.12 -10.75 -14.73
N SER A 598 -1.72 -9.80 -14.03
CA SER A 598 -3.12 -9.41 -14.26
C SER A 598 -3.35 -8.76 -15.63
N ALA A 599 -2.30 -8.25 -16.28
CA ALA A 599 -2.38 -7.72 -17.63
C ALA A 599 -2.81 -8.78 -18.66
N PHE A 600 -2.44 -10.06 -18.45
CA PHE A 600 -2.92 -11.18 -19.27
C PHE A 600 -4.46 -11.21 -19.27
N MET A 601 -5.07 -11.22 -18.08
CA MET A 601 -6.52 -11.32 -17.92
C MET A 601 -7.23 -10.09 -18.50
N HIS A 602 -6.92 -8.89 -17.98
CA HIS A 602 -7.63 -7.67 -18.33
C HIS A 602 -7.48 -7.32 -19.81
N MET A 603 -6.26 -7.36 -20.36
CA MET A 603 -6.05 -6.92 -21.74
C MET A 603 -6.64 -7.91 -22.76
N LEU A 604 -6.59 -9.22 -22.50
CA LEU A 604 -7.20 -10.20 -23.40
C LEU A 604 -8.73 -10.20 -23.31
N ARG A 605 -9.30 -9.97 -22.12
CA ARG A 605 -10.74 -9.79 -21.93
C ARG A 605 -11.25 -8.57 -22.69
N ASP A 606 -10.57 -7.44 -22.53
CA ASP A 606 -10.98 -6.15 -23.10
C ASP A 606 -10.54 -5.98 -24.58
N GLU A 607 -9.91 -7.00 -25.17
CA GLU A 607 -9.36 -6.98 -26.55
C GLU A 607 -8.33 -5.88 -26.79
N ASP A 608 -7.62 -5.48 -25.74
CA ASP A 608 -6.50 -4.54 -25.74
C ASP A 608 -5.20 -5.21 -26.29
N ASN A 609 -5.34 -5.96 -27.39
CA ASN A 609 -4.32 -6.88 -27.94
C ASN A 609 -3.00 -6.17 -28.24
N LYS A 610 -3.07 -4.96 -28.81
CA LYS A 610 -1.90 -4.11 -29.07
C LYS A 610 -1.08 -3.84 -27.81
N LYS A 611 -1.75 -3.54 -26.69
CA LYS A 611 -1.07 -3.25 -25.41
C LYS A 611 -0.42 -4.51 -24.85
N TYR A 612 -1.13 -5.64 -24.87
CA TYR A 612 -0.60 -6.89 -24.36
C TYR A 612 0.59 -7.40 -25.18
N ARG A 613 0.48 -7.36 -26.51
CA ARG A 613 1.58 -7.65 -27.43
C ARG A 613 2.78 -6.73 -27.16
N GLY A 614 2.53 -5.43 -26.99
CA GLY A 614 3.57 -4.46 -26.63
C GLY A 614 4.23 -4.75 -25.27
N LEU A 615 3.49 -5.28 -24.29
CA LEU A 615 4.03 -5.70 -22.99
C LEU A 615 4.97 -6.90 -23.13
N ILE A 616 4.59 -7.91 -23.92
CA ILE A 616 5.46 -9.06 -24.21
C ILE A 616 6.75 -8.59 -24.89
N ILE A 617 6.64 -7.75 -25.93
CA ILE A 617 7.81 -7.22 -26.66
C ILE A 617 8.75 -6.47 -25.72
N LYS A 618 8.23 -5.54 -24.91
CA LYS A 618 9.04 -4.80 -23.93
C LYS A 618 9.69 -5.71 -22.89
N THR A 619 9.00 -6.77 -22.48
CA THR A 619 9.55 -7.76 -21.55
C THR A 619 10.72 -8.51 -22.19
N LEU A 620 10.56 -8.98 -23.44
CA LEU A 620 11.62 -9.65 -24.19
C LEU A 620 12.83 -8.74 -24.48
N GLU A 621 12.59 -7.47 -24.79
CA GLU A 621 13.65 -6.48 -25.01
C GLU A 621 14.43 -6.20 -23.72
N TYR A 622 13.74 -6.13 -22.59
CA TYR A 622 14.34 -5.85 -21.29
C TYR A 622 15.08 -7.06 -20.71
N ASP A 623 14.39 -8.18 -20.50
CA ASP A 623 14.96 -9.45 -20.07
C ASP A 623 13.96 -10.60 -20.31
N PRO A 624 14.21 -11.50 -21.31
CA PRO A 624 13.30 -12.60 -21.61
C PRO A 624 13.01 -13.53 -20.43
N GLN A 625 13.93 -13.65 -19.46
CA GLN A 625 13.77 -14.51 -18.29
C GLN A 625 12.63 -14.06 -17.37
N ILE A 626 12.11 -12.84 -17.52
CA ILE A 626 10.92 -12.38 -16.79
C ILE A 626 9.66 -13.05 -17.33
N LEU A 627 9.56 -13.30 -18.65
CA LEU A 627 8.36 -13.84 -19.28
C LEU A 627 8.01 -15.24 -18.75
N LYS A 628 9.00 -16.13 -18.56
CA LYS A 628 8.79 -17.47 -17.95
C LYS A 628 8.39 -17.43 -16.47
N ARG A 629 8.39 -16.25 -15.84
CA ARG A 629 8.10 -16.07 -14.42
C ARG A 629 6.72 -15.48 -14.15
N TYR A 630 5.97 -15.10 -15.18
CA TYR A 630 4.60 -14.68 -14.99
C TYR A 630 3.70 -15.85 -14.60
N VAL A 631 2.83 -15.61 -13.62
CA VAL A 631 1.63 -16.42 -13.36
C VAL A 631 0.50 -15.80 -14.17
N ASN A 632 0.13 -16.46 -15.26
CA ASN A 632 -0.99 -16.04 -16.10
C ASN A 632 -2.25 -16.76 -15.62
N PHE A 633 -3.40 -16.08 -15.69
CA PHE A 633 -4.68 -16.62 -15.30
C PHE A 633 -5.83 -15.94 -16.03
N MET A 634 -6.93 -16.66 -16.26
CA MET A 634 -8.18 -16.09 -16.79
C MET A 634 -9.09 -15.57 -15.67
N ASN A 635 -8.95 -16.13 -14.46
CA ASN A 635 -9.54 -15.61 -13.26
C ASN A 635 -8.72 -16.06 -12.05
N ASN A 636 -8.89 -15.36 -10.94
CA ASN A 636 -8.38 -15.73 -9.63
C ASN A 636 -9.56 -15.63 -8.61
N PRO A 637 -9.35 -15.91 -7.32
CA PRO A 637 -10.41 -15.83 -6.31
C PRO A 637 -11.05 -14.44 -6.15
N ASP A 638 -10.30 -13.37 -6.43
CA ASP A 638 -10.73 -11.98 -6.25
C ASP A 638 -11.40 -11.39 -7.49
N GLU A 639 -11.28 -12.05 -8.64
CA GLU A 639 -11.80 -11.63 -9.94
C GLU A 639 -13.08 -12.40 -10.33
N ASP A 640 -13.80 -11.91 -11.33
CA ASP A 640 -14.99 -12.60 -11.84
C ASP A 640 -14.65 -13.93 -12.50
N THR A 641 -15.59 -14.87 -12.54
CA THR A 641 -15.36 -16.21 -13.12
C THR A 641 -14.97 -16.12 -14.60
N ALA A 642 -14.15 -17.06 -15.07
CA ALA A 642 -13.68 -17.06 -16.45
C ALA A 642 -14.85 -17.06 -17.47
N ILE A 643 -15.93 -17.79 -17.19
CA ILE A 643 -17.10 -17.81 -18.08
C ILE A 643 -17.86 -16.47 -18.09
N SER A 644 -17.91 -15.75 -16.97
CA SER A 644 -18.50 -14.40 -16.91
C SER A 644 -17.68 -13.40 -17.73
N GLN A 645 -16.36 -13.55 -17.74
CA GLN A 645 -15.44 -12.65 -18.43
C GLN A 645 -15.30 -12.95 -19.94
N TYR A 646 -15.30 -14.22 -20.35
CA TYR A 646 -14.97 -14.63 -21.73
C TYR A 646 -16.07 -15.42 -22.46
N GLY A 647 -17.16 -15.77 -21.77
CA GLY A 647 -18.19 -16.66 -22.30
C GLY A 647 -17.75 -18.13 -22.31
N THR A 648 -18.35 -18.94 -23.20
CA THR A 648 -18.16 -20.41 -23.23
C THR A 648 -17.66 -20.94 -24.58
N ASP A 649 -17.29 -20.06 -25.51
CA ASP A 649 -16.95 -20.44 -26.89
C ASP A 649 -15.55 -19.92 -27.30
N GLY A 650 -15.34 -19.58 -28.59
CA GLY A 650 -14.04 -19.29 -29.19
C GLY A 650 -13.14 -18.36 -28.37
N LYS A 651 -13.68 -17.25 -27.83
CA LYS A 651 -12.88 -16.31 -27.02
C LYS A 651 -12.32 -16.95 -25.76
N TYR A 652 -13.14 -17.70 -25.02
CA TYR A 652 -12.72 -18.42 -23.83
C TYR A 652 -11.60 -19.41 -24.16
N PHE A 653 -11.80 -20.27 -25.15
CA PHE A 653 -10.81 -21.30 -25.47
C PHE A 653 -9.55 -20.74 -26.12
N GLY A 654 -9.64 -19.69 -26.94
CA GLY A 654 -8.46 -19.05 -27.52
C GLY A 654 -7.56 -18.41 -26.46
N VAL A 655 -8.16 -17.75 -25.46
CA VAL A 655 -7.41 -17.24 -24.29
C VAL A 655 -6.87 -18.40 -23.44
N CYS A 656 -7.60 -19.50 -23.29
CA CYS A 656 -7.13 -20.69 -22.58
C CYS A 656 -5.96 -21.40 -23.31
N VAL A 657 -5.94 -21.37 -24.64
CA VAL A 657 -4.79 -21.81 -25.46
C VAL A 657 -3.58 -20.94 -25.18
N LEU A 658 -3.73 -19.60 -25.18
CA LEU A 658 -2.64 -18.70 -24.80
C LEU A 658 -2.13 -18.96 -23.38
N LEU A 659 -3.05 -19.14 -22.43
CA LEU A 659 -2.73 -19.47 -21.03
C LEU A 659 -1.85 -20.73 -20.97
N SER A 660 -2.22 -21.76 -21.73
CA SER A 660 -1.57 -23.07 -21.72
C SER A 660 -0.22 -23.10 -22.47
N THR A 661 0.00 -22.19 -23.41
CA THR A 661 1.12 -22.26 -24.36
C THR A 661 2.11 -21.09 -24.31
N LEU A 662 1.81 -20.01 -23.59
CA LEU A 662 2.80 -18.98 -23.29
C LEU A 662 3.79 -19.46 -22.21
N PRO A 663 5.05 -18.97 -22.22
CA PRO A 663 5.97 -19.17 -21.11
C PRO A 663 5.39 -18.58 -19.82
N GLY A 664 5.67 -19.23 -18.69
CA GLY A 664 5.11 -18.84 -17.39
C GLY A 664 4.45 -19.98 -16.63
N LEU A 665 3.72 -19.67 -15.57
CA LEU A 665 2.90 -20.61 -14.82
C LEU A 665 1.43 -20.37 -15.20
N PRO A 666 0.74 -21.32 -15.85
CA PRO A 666 -0.70 -21.23 -16.05
C PRO A 666 -1.44 -21.57 -14.74
N MET A 667 -2.31 -20.65 -14.32
CA MET A 667 -3.20 -20.86 -13.18
C MET A 667 -4.68 -20.89 -13.62
N PHE A 668 -5.37 -21.95 -13.24
CA PHE A 668 -6.80 -22.15 -13.43
C PHE A 668 -7.56 -21.79 -12.14
N GLY A 669 -8.67 -21.06 -12.30
CA GLY A 669 -9.53 -20.69 -11.18
C GLY A 669 -10.47 -21.82 -10.74
N HIS A 670 -11.07 -21.64 -9.55
CA HIS A 670 -12.08 -22.57 -9.04
C HIS A 670 -13.26 -22.65 -10.01
N GLY A 671 -13.61 -23.85 -10.46
CA GLY A 671 -14.78 -24.09 -11.31
C GLY A 671 -14.60 -23.69 -12.77
N GLN A 672 -13.39 -23.28 -13.19
CA GLN A 672 -13.14 -22.79 -14.54
C GLN A 672 -13.38 -23.87 -15.62
N VAL A 673 -12.91 -25.10 -15.38
CA VAL A 673 -13.09 -26.22 -16.33
C VAL A 673 -14.54 -26.67 -16.37
N GLU A 674 -15.18 -26.69 -15.20
CA GLU A 674 -16.56 -27.10 -14.99
C GLU A 674 -17.58 -26.04 -15.50
N GLY A 675 -17.15 -24.79 -15.64
CA GLY A 675 -17.96 -23.67 -16.12
C GLY A 675 -18.88 -23.08 -15.06
N PHE A 676 -18.45 -23.04 -13.79
CA PHE A 676 -19.23 -22.41 -12.72
C PHE A 676 -19.22 -20.88 -12.82
N SER A 677 -20.38 -20.28 -12.57
CA SER A 677 -20.60 -18.83 -12.67
C SER A 677 -20.51 -18.12 -11.33
N GLU A 678 -20.72 -18.83 -10.22
CA GLU A 678 -20.65 -18.27 -8.88
C GLU A 678 -19.21 -17.88 -8.50
N LYS A 679 -19.04 -16.64 -8.05
CA LYS A 679 -17.77 -16.13 -7.50
C LYS A 679 -17.76 -16.33 -5.99
N TYR A 680 -16.72 -16.97 -5.49
CA TYR A 680 -16.56 -17.27 -4.07
C TYR A 680 -15.62 -16.28 -3.39
N GLY A 681 -16.16 -15.49 -2.46
CA GLY A 681 -15.36 -14.73 -1.51
C GLY A 681 -14.66 -15.64 -0.49
N MET A 682 -13.77 -15.04 0.32
CA MET A 682 -12.96 -15.76 1.31
C MET A 682 -13.78 -16.30 2.50
N GLU A 683 -15.04 -15.90 2.61
CA GLU A 683 -16.00 -16.22 3.67
C GLU A 683 -17.02 -17.31 3.31
N TYR A 684 -16.92 -17.92 2.13
CA TYR A 684 -17.88 -18.92 1.68
C TYR A 684 -17.57 -20.29 2.29
N GLN A 685 -18.59 -20.95 2.84
CA GLN A 685 -18.49 -22.31 3.35
C GLN A 685 -19.00 -23.37 2.36
N ARG A 686 -19.85 -22.96 1.41
CA ARG A 686 -20.49 -23.82 0.43
C ARG A 686 -20.87 -22.99 -0.80
N ALA A 687 -21.16 -23.66 -1.90
CA ALA A 687 -21.81 -23.01 -3.03
C ALA A 687 -23.27 -22.65 -2.66
N TYR A 688 -23.70 -21.42 -2.94
CA TYR A 688 -25.12 -21.07 -2.78
C TYR A 688 -25.92 -21.42 -4.02
N TYR A 689 -25.27 -21.44 -5.18
CA TYR A 689 -25.89 -21.93 -6.41
C TYR A 689 -25.68 -23.43 -6.53
N ASN A 690 -26.75 -24.13 -6.93
CA ASN A 690 -26.65 -25.53 -7.30
C ASN A 690 -26.39 -25.60 -8.81
N GLU A 691 -25.15 -25.31 -9.20
CA GLU A 691 -24.69 -25.35 -10.59
C GLU A 691 -24.32 -26.77 -10.99
N GLU A 692 -24.79 -27.21 -12.15
CA GLU A 692 -24.37 -28.47 -12.77
C GLU A 692 -23.19 -28.21 -13.71
N PRO A 693 -22.14 -29.06 -13.70
CA PRO A 693 -21.00 -28.87 -14.60
C PRO A 693 -21.40 -28.89 -16.08
N ASN A 694 -20.88 -27.93 -16.85
CA ASN A 694 -21.13 -27.85 -18.29
C ASN A 694 -20.31 -28.92 -19.03
N GLN A 695 -20.95 -30.06 -19.33
CA GLN A 695 -20.29 -31.19 -20.00
C GLN A 695 -19.68 -30.81 -21.36
N GLY A 696 -20.34 -29.97 -22.16
CA GLY A 696 -19.80 -29.53 -23.45
C GLY A 696 -18.52 -28.70 -23.30
N LEU A 697 -18.44 -27.90 -22.24
CA LEU A 697 -17.22 -27.15 -21.90
C LEU A 697 -16.09 -28.09 -21.45
N ILE A 698 -16.40 -29.07 -20.60
CA ILE A 698 -15.43 -30.07 -20.11
C ILE A 698 -14.89 -30.91 -21.27
N GLU A 699 -15.77 -31.45 -22.13
CA GLU A 699 -15.39 -32.24 -23.31
C GLU A 699 -14.50 -31.44 -24.27
N ARG A 700 -14.76 -30.13 -24.44
CA ARG A 700 -13.92 -29.27 -25.26
C ARG A 700 -12.55 -29.01 -24.61
N HIS A 701 -12.47 -28.83 -23.28
CA HIS A 701 -11.17 -28.78 -22.58
C HIS A 701 -10.38 -30.08 -22.76
N GLN A 702 -11.04 -31.23 -22.64
CA GLN A 702 -10.42 -32.55 -22.84
C GLN A 702 -9.84 -32.70 -24.25
N ARG A 703 -10.55 -32.20 -25.26
CA ARG A 703 -10.10 -32.28 -26.66
C ARG A 703 -9.00 -31.28 -26.98
N GLU A 704 -9.12 -30.03 -26.53
CA GLU A 704 -8.33 -28.91 -27.06
C GLU A 704 -7.27 -28.39 -26.09
N ILE A 705 -7.51 -28.42 -24.77
CA ILE A 705 -6.65 -27.79 -23.76
C ILE A 705 -5.76 -28.80 -23.02
N PHE A 706 -6.33 -29.89 -22.50
CA PHE A 706 -5.57 -30.86 -21.71
C PHE A 706 -4.38 -31.48 -22.46
N PRO A 707 -4.46 -31.78 -23.78
CA PRO A 707 -3.28 -32.22 -24.52
C PRO A 707 -2.14 -31.20 -24.51
N LEU A 708 -2.44 -29.90 -24.51
CA LEU A 708 -1.44 -28.83 -24.42
C LEU A 708 -0.83 -28.76 -23.01
N LEU A 709 -1.64 -28.95 -21.98
CA LEU A 709 -1.19 -29.02 -20.58
C LEU A 709 -0.23 -30.20 -20.35
N HIS A 710 -0.51 -31.37 -20.92
CA HIS A 710 0.43 -32.51 -20.87
C HIS A 710 1.73 -32.26 -21.64
N LYS A 711 1.73 -31.32 -22.58
CA LYS A 711 2.93 -30.82 -23.29
C LYS A 711 3.52 -29.55 -22.66
N ARG A 712 3.26 -29.26 -21.37
CA ARG A 712 3.75 -28.03 -20.70
C ARG A 712 5.25 -27.80 -20.89
N TYR A 713 6.07 -28.85 -20.89
CA TYR A 713 7.52 -28.78 -21.10
C TYR A 713 7.95 -28.09 -22.39
N LEU A 714 7.12 -28.17 -23.45
CA LEU A 714 7.38 -27.55 -24.74
C LEU A 714 7.21 -26.01 -24.69
N PHE A 715 6.38 -25.54 -23.79
CA PHE A 715 5.95 -24.14 -23.73
C PHE A 715 6.52 -23.38 -22.53
N ALA A 716 7.19 -24.06 -21.59
CA ALA A 716 7.47 -23.51 -20.25
C ALA A 716 8.56 -22.45 -20.24
N ASP A 717 9.56 -22.64 -21.10
CA ASP A 717 10.76 -21.82 -21.12
C ASP A 717 10.74 -20.74 -22.21
N VAL A 718 11.67 -19.80 -22.12
CA VAL A 718 11.81 -18.66 -23.04
C VAL A 718 12.99 -18.78 -23.99
N ASP A 719 13.90 -19.74 -23.76
CA ASP A 719 15.16 -19.84 -24.50
C ASP A 719 14.97 -20.03 -26.02
N ASN A 720 13.91 -20.73 -26.43
CA ASN A 720 13.52 -20.89 -27.84
C ASN A 720 12.19 -20.18 -28.18
N PHE A 721 11.72 -19.29 -27.30
CA PHE A 721 10.48 -18.56 -27.54
C PHE A 721 10.69 -17.45 -28.55
N ALA A 722 9.84 -17.38 -29.57
CA ALA A 722 9.85 -16.30 -30.55
C ALA A 722 8.44 -15.82 -30.87
N LEU A 723 8.21 -14.52 -30.71
CA LEU A 723 6.96 -13.85 -31.08
C LEU A 723 7.03 -13.36 -32.54
N PHE A 724 5.97 -13.55 -33.33
CA PHE A 724 5.91 -13.24 -34.75
C PHE A 724 4.90 -12.15 -35.09
N ASP A 725 5.19 -11.40 -36.14
CA ASP A 725 4.22 -10.50 -36.79
C ASP A 725 3.30 -11.30 -37.73
N PHE A 726 2.00 -11.05 -37.63
CA PHE A 726 1.01 -11.58 -38.56
C PHE A 726 0.77 -10.54 -39.66
N VAL A 727 1.27 -10.84 -40.86
CA VAL A 727 1.27 -9.89 -41.99
C VAL A 727 0.06 -10.17 -42.87
N VAL A 728 -0.88 -9.22 -42.94
CA VAL A 728 -2.04 -9.30 -43.84
C VAL A 728 -1.67 -8.82 -45.25
N ASP A 729 -2.50 -9.10 -46.25
CA ASP A 729 -2.23 -8.85 -47.68
C ASP A 729 -1.75 -7.44 -48.04
N ASN A 730 -2.17 -6.42 -47.28
CA ASN A 730 -1.76 -5.03 -47.52
C ASN A 730 -0.36 -4.69 -46.95
N GLY A 731 0.36 -5.68 -46.41
CA GLY A 731 1.67 -5.54 -45.81
C GLY A 731 1.68 -4.97 -44.39
N SER A 732 0.51 -4.71 -43.79
CA SER A 732 0.40 -4.25 -42.39
C SER A 732 0.37 -5.42 -41.41
N PHE A 733 0.70 -5.14 -40.15
CA PHE A 733 0.66 -6.13 -39.07
C PHE A 733 -0.71 -6.11 -38.40
N ASN A 734 -1.36 -7.27 -38.31
CA ASN A 734 -2.58 -7.40 -37.51
C ASN A 734 -2.23 -7.64 -36.04
N GLU A 735 -2.29 -6.59 -35.23
CA GLU A 735 -1.98 -6.63 -33.79
C GLU A 735 -3.00 -7.45 -32.97
N ASN A 736 -4.11 -7.89 -33.58
CA ASN A 736 -5.10 -8.77 -32.93
C ASN A 736 -4.74 -10.26 -33.03
N VAL A 737 -3.71 -10.61 -33.81
CA VAL A 737 -3.25 -11.99 -33.94
C VAL A 737 -1.97 -12.19 -33.13
N PHE A 738 -2.05 -13.08 -32.15
CA PHE A 738 -0.89 -13.58 -31.42
C PHE A 738 -0.34 -14.77 -32.18
N ALA A 739 0.92 -14.70 -32.62
CA ALA A 739 1.62 -15.79 -33.28
C ALA A 739 2.99 -15.98 -32.62
N PHE A 740 3.30 -17.18 -32.12
CA PHE A 740 4.59 -17.45 -31.50
C PHE A 740 4.99 -18.92 -31.63
N THR A 741 6.29 -19.17 -31.55
CA THR A 741 6.85 -20.51 -31.51
C THR A 741 7.53 -20.79 -30.19
N ASN A 742 7.60 -22.06 -29.83
CA ASN A 742 8.52 -22.55 -28.81
C ASN A 742 9.05 -23.94 -29.21
N ARG A 743 10.16 -24.34 -28.63
CA ARG A 743 10.86 -25.59 -28.97
C ARG A 743 11.53 -26.20 -27.75
N PHE A 744 11.40 -27.52 -27.63
CA PHE A 744 12.09 -28.33 -26.64
C PHE A 744 12.65 -29.60 -27.30
N GLY A 745 13.98 -29.74 -27.30
CA GLY A 745 14.64 -30.82 -28.03
C GLY A 745 14.33 -30.76 -29.53
N SER A 746 13.76 -31.83 -30.07
CA SER A 746 13.30 -31.92 -31.47
C SER A 746 11.83 -31.54 -31.66
N GLU A 747 11.05 -31.33 -30.59
CA GLU A 747 9.66 -30.92 -30.70
C GLU A 747 9.57 -29.39 -30.79
N SER A 748 8.79 -28.90 -31.75
CA SER A 748 8.47 -27.48 -31.92
C SER A 748 6.97 -27.27 -32.08
N ALA A 749 6.51 -26.07 -31.75
CA ALA A 749 5.12 -25.66 -31.92
C ALA A 749 5.03 -24.25 -32.49
N LEU A 750 4.00 -24.00 -33.31
CA LEU A 750 3.55 -22.68 -33.72
C LEU A 750 2.11 -22.48 -33.24
N VAL A 751 1.92 -21.51 -32.36
CA VAL A 751 0.60 -21.14 -31.83
C VAL A 751 0.15 -19.86 -32.49
N VAL A 752 -1.08 -19.84 -32.99
CA VAL A 752 -1.71 -18.67 -33.61
C VAL A 752 -3.10 -18.48 -33.04
N PHE A 753 -3.43 -17.27 -32.58
CA PHE A 753 -4.75 -16.95 -32.04
C PHE A 753 -5.19 -15.54 -32.45
N HIS A 754 -6.39 -15.44 -33.03
CA HIS A 754 -7.02 -14.18 -33.39
C HIS A 754 -7.98 -13.69 -32.30
N ASN A 755 -7.52 -12.84 -31.37
CA ASN A 755 -8.37 -12.36 -30.26
C ASN A 755 -9.28 -11.18 -30.68
N LYS A 756 -10.11 -11.38 -31.71
CA LYS A 756 -11.05 -10.36 -32.19
C LYS A 756 -12.27 -10.98 -32.83
N TRP A 757 -13.41 -10.30 -32.70
CA TRP A 757 -14.57 -10.57 -33.54
C TRP A 757 -14.34 -10.05 -34.96
N GLY A 758 -14.17 -10.98 -35.91
CA GLY A 758 -13.99 -10.70 -37.33
C GLY A 758 -13.12 -11.76 -38.00
N ASP A 759 -13.06 -11.72 -39.33
CA ASP A 759 -12.21 -12.62 -40.10
C ASP A 759 -10.90 -11.91 -40.47
N THR A 760 -9.80 -12.66 -40.53
CA THR A 760 -8.50 -12.17 -40.99
C THR A 760 -7.75 -13.27 -41.72
N SER A 761 -6.96 -12.90 -42.72
CA SER A 761 -6.09 -13.79 -43.46
C SER A 761 -4.73 -13.12 -43.61
N GLY A 762 -3.67 -13.90 -43.46
CA GLY A 762 -2.31 -13.38 -43.49
C GLY A 762 -1.27 -14.47 -43.31
N SER A 763 -0.02 -14.04 -43.22
CA SER A 763 1.14 -14.92 -43.13
C SER A 763 1.97 -14.70 -41.88
N VAL A 764 2.54 -15.80 -41.37
CA VAL A 764 3.54 -15.80 -40.30
C VAL A 764 4.88 -16.20 -40.92
N GLN A 765 5.82 -15.27 -40.98
CA GLN A 765 7.09 -15.47 -41.70
C GLN A 765 8.32 -15.11 -40.85
N ARG A 766 8.29 -13.96 -40.17
CA ARG A 766 9.42 -13.43 -39.40
C ARG A 766 8.99 -13.04 -37.99
N SER A 767 9.90 -13.27 -37.05
CA SER A 767 9.69 -12.84 -35.67
C SER A 767 9.68 -11.31 -35.62
N VAL A 768 9.00 -10.77 -34.61
CA VAL A 768 9.19 -9.40 -34.17
C VAL A 768 10.68 -9.17 -33.93
N ALA A 769 11.16 -7.99 -34.31
CA ALA A 769 12.53 -7.60 -34.03
C ALA A 769 12.69 -7.28 -32.54
N ILE A 770 13.37 -8.15 -31.79
CA ILE A 770 13.72 -7.92 -30.39
C ILE A 770 15.18 -7.47 -30.35
N ASN A 771 15.45 -6.29 -29.79
CA ASN A 771 16.79 -5.69 -29.73
C ASN A 771 17.50 -5.66 -31.12
N GLY A 772 16.73 -5.39 -32.18
CA GLY A 772 17.21 -5.32 -33.57
C GLY A 772 17.41 -6.67 -34.26
N SER A 773 17.14 -7.81 -33.59
CA SER A 773 17.28 -9.15 -34.15
C SER A 773 15.92 -9.76 -34.47
N SER A 774 15.76 -10.31 -35.69
CA SER A 774 14.54 -11.00 -36.16
C SER A 774 14.94 -12.31 -36.83
N ILE A 775 14.24 -13.40 -36.50
CA ILE A 775 14.49 -14.74 -37.02
C ILE A 775 13.36 -15.17 -37.98
N ARG A 776 13.66 -16.09 -38.91
CA ARG A 776 12.63 -16.66 -39.79
C ARG A 776 11.89 -17.77 -39.06
N LEU A 777 10.65 -18.04 -39.47
CA LEU A 777 9.83 -19.10 -38.89
C LEU A 777 10.52 -20.47 -38.94
N ILE A 778 11.13 -20.81 -40.08
CA ILE A 778 11.85 -22.08 -40.25
C ILE A 778 13.00 -22.24 -39.23
N ASP A 779 13.76 -21.16 -38.99
CA ASP A 779 14.88 -21.18 -38.05
C ASP A 779 14.38 -21.32 -36.61
N ALA A 780 13.26 -20.66 -36.27
CA ALA A 780 12.64 -20.73 -34.94
C ALA A 780 12.07 -22.12 -34.62
N LEU A 781 11.57 -22.82 -35.63
CA LEU A 781 11.10 -24.21 -35.52
C LEU A 781 12.26 -25.22 -35.47
N GLY A 782 13.50 -24.77 -35.71
CA GLY A 782 14.68 -25.63 -35.68
C GLY A 782 14.89 -26.46 -36.95
N LEU A 783 14.36 -26.00 -38.07
CA LEU A 783 14.38 -26.69 -39.36
C LEU A 783 15.37 -26.02 -40.31
N SER A 784 15.86 -26.79 -41.28
CA SER A 784 16.73 -26.33 -42.36
C SER A 784 16.10 -26.62 -43.72
N PRO A 785 16.25 -25.73 -44.73
CA PRO A 785 15.87 -26.03 -46.11
C PRO A 785 16.52 -27.30 -46.69
N ASP A 786 17.61 -27.77 -46.08
CA ASP A 786 18.33 -28.99 -46.49
C ASP A 786 17.75 -30.28 -45.89
N ASP A 787 16.76 -30.19 -44.99
CA ASP A 787 16.19 -31.37 -44.30
C ASP A 787 15.29 -32.22 -45.20
N GLY A 788 14.82 -31.68 -46.33
CA GLY A 788 14.03 -32.40 -47.32
C GLY A 788 13.27 -31.49 -48.28
N ASP A 789 12.45 -32.09 -49.15
CA ASP A 789 11.63 -31.34 -50.13
C ASP A 789 10.32 -30.83 -49.52
N PHE A 790 9.76 -31.55 -48.54
CA PHE A 790 8.45 -31.29 -47.94
C PHE A 790 8.51 -31.36 -46.42
N ILE A 791 7.64 -30.58 -45.78
CA ILE A 791 7.37 -30.60 -44.35
C ILE A 791 5.95 -31.11 -44.10
N LEU A 792 5.81 -31.96 -43.08
CA LEU A 792 4.52 -32.43 -42.57
C LEU A 792 4.32 -31.85 -41.18
N PHE A 793 3.12 -31.37 -40.88
CA PHE A 793 2.78 -30.88 -39.55
C PHE A 793 1.28 -31.02 -39.30
N ARG A 794 0.87 -31.01 -38.04
CA ARG A 794 -0.54 -31.19 -37.66
C ARG A 794 -1.03 -30.03 -36.82
N ASP A 795 -2.26 -29.59 -37.05
CA ASP A 795 -2.98 -28.75 -36.10
C ASP A 795 -3.54 -29.62 -34.97
N GLN A 796 -2.98 -29.49 -33.77
CA GLN A 796 -3.37 -30.24 -32.58
C GLN A 796 -4.84 -30.03 -32.19
N ILE A 797 -5.44 -28.89 -32.57
CA ILE A 797 -6.82 -28.53 -32.20
C ILE A 797 -7.82 -29.22 -33.14
N SER A 798 -7.64 -29.10 -34.45
CA SER A 798 -8.55 -29.70 -35.44
C SER A 798 -8.21 -31.15 -35.80
N GLY A 799 -6.98 -31.60 -35.52
CA GLY A 799 -6.45 -32.91 -35.93
C GLY A 799 -6.08 -33.00 -37.40
N LEU A 800 -6.17 -31.90 -38.17
CA LEU A 800 -5.81 -31.87 -39.58
C LEU A 800 -4.30 -31.91 -39.78
N GLU A 801 -3.85 -32.74 -40.72
CA GLU A 801 -2.45 -32.81 -41.15
C GLU A 801 -2.26 -31.99 -42.44
N TYR A 802 -1.10 -31.33 -42.52
CA TYR A 802 -0.73 -30.42 -43.59
C TYR A 802 0.59 -30.88 -44.20
N ILE A 803 0.74 -30.66 -45.51
CA ILE A 803 1.98 -30.85 -46.24
C ILE A 803 2.31 -29.56 -46.97
N SER A 804 3.55 -29.10 -46.88
CA SER A 804 4.03 -27.92 -47.61
C SER A 804 5.42 -28.17 -48.20
N SER A 805 5.74 -27.46 -49.28
CA SER A 805 7.10 -27.42 -49.81
C SER A 805 8.01 -26.72 -48.80
N LEU A 806 9.11 -27.36 -48.39
CA LEU A 806 10.03 -26.78 -47.41
C LEU A 806 10.71 -25.51 -47.94
N ALA A 807 10.95 -25.46 -49.25
CA ALA A 807 11.47 -24.27 -49.92
C ALA A 807 10.49 -23.08 -49.85
N GLU A 808 9.18 -23.34 -50.09
CA GLU A 808 8.13 -22.31 -50.00
C GLU A 808 7.89 -21.88 -48.55
N PHE A 809 7.86 -22.83 -47.62
CA PHE A 809 7.75 -22.55 -46.20
C PHE A 809 8.93 -21.70 -45.70
N SER A 810 10.15 -22.01 -46.16
CA SER A 810 11.34 -21.21 -45.84
C SER A 810 11.29 -19.79 -46.40
N SER A 811 10.70 -19.59 -47.58
CA SER A 811 10.66 -18.28 -48.24
C SER A 811 9.50 -17.42 -47.76
N SER A 812 8.33 -18.02 -47.59
CA SER A 812 7.04 -17.32 -47.47
C SER A 812 6.36 -17.54 -46.12
N GLY A 813 6.88 -18.46 -45.30
CA GLY A 813 6.26 -18.83 -44.03
C GLY A 813 4.99 -19.66 -44.22
N ILE A 814 4.00 -19.45 -43.35
CA ILE A 814 2.69 -20.11 -43.42
C ILE A 814 1.57 -19.09 -43.60
N LEU A 815 0.68 -19.36 -44.55
CA LEU A 815 -0.58 -18.61 -44.78
C LEU A 815 -1.70 -19.23 -43.94
N ILE A 816 -2.45 -18.41 -43.22
CA ILE A 816 -3.49 -18.86 -42.29
C ILE A 816 -4.71 -17.95 -42.42
N ASP A 817 -5.86 -18.59 -42.61
CA ASP A 817 -7.18 -17.96 -42.50
C ASP A 817 -7.73 -18.18 -41.08
N LEU A 818 -8.17 -17.11 -40.43
CA LEU A 818 -8.67 -17.11 -39.06
C LEU A 818 -10.02 -16.40 -39.00
N GLY A 819 -11.02 -17.10 -38.48
CA GLY A 819 -12.31 -16.50 -38.15
C GLY A 819 -12.31 -15.72 -36.84
N ALA A 820 -13.50 -15.34 -36.37
CA ALA A 820 -13.67 -14.69 -35.08
C ALA A 820 -13.23 -15.60 -33.92
N TYR A 821 -12.28 -15.13 -33.13
CA TYR A 821 -11.69 -15.87 -32.00
C TYR A 821 -11.10 -17.24 -32.38
N ASP A 822 -10.69 -17.43 -33.63
CA ASP A 822 -10.11 -18.68 -34.12
C ASP A 822 -8.64 -18.83 -33.69
N TYR A 823 -8.21 -20.07 -33.51
CA TYR A 823 -6.84 -20.40 -33.08
C TYR A 823 -6.37 -21.72 -33.67
N ARG A 824 -5.05 -21.82 -33.85
CA ARG A 824 -4.35 -22.98 -34.40
C ARG A 824 -3.13 -23.29 -33.55
N VAL A 825 -2.87 -24.57 -33.33
CA VAL A 825 -1.66 -25.01 -32.64
C VAL A 825 -0.99 -26.07 -33.51
N PHE A 826 -0.07 -25.64 -34.36
CA PHE A 826 0.68 -26.54 -35.23
C PHE A 826 1.83 -27.17 -34.46
N VAL A 827 1.95 -28.48 -34.56
CA VAL A 827 2.97 -29.32 -33.90
C VAL A 827 3.43 -30.41 -34.86
N ASP A 828 4.40 -31.21 -34.40
CA ASP A 828 4.90 -32.40 -35.11
C ASP A 828 5.47 -32.05 -36.50
N PHE A 829 6.26 -30.96 -36.57
CA PHE A 829 6.95 -30.43 -37.76
C PHE A 829 8.07 -31.32 -38.30
#